data_AF-A0A1I4UDM9-F1
#
_entry.id   AF-A0A1I4UDM9-F1
#
_cell.length_a   1.000
_cell.length_b   1.000
_cell.length_c   1.000
_cell.angle_alpha   90.00
_cell.angle_beta   90.00
_cell.angle_gamma   90.00
#
_symmetry.space_group_name_H-M   'P 1'
#
loop_
_entity.id
_entity.type
_entity.pdbx_description
1 polymer ?
#
loop_
_entity_poly.entity_id
_entity_poly.type
_entity_poly.pdbx_seq_one_letter_code
_entity_poly.pdbx_strand_id
1 'polypeptide(L)'
;MSNIYNSSKPVSQYLRCFIEKTDTKSNSLDDSPETKKNHRAKKLTAEAQAIMAIGHPYEGYCLVFDTETTTDHRQALRFGMYAIYGIDPEKRVWLYRQGTLTREALDRQQEMGIFYNPAEISEDELSIMKRYADLHKLKVYDEFDFIRKVFYPWVYQKQALCIGHNLPFDLSRLATCWGEAKSKFYGGFWLTLCDCRHDDSCFDHPPVRVKSLGNKKALFDFRSQRKPSGKINRYRGRFLDTTTFGRALLGPGDPSLAGMGKRFKANVQKKEGDVAHGAPLSETYLRYATQYVAATWALYQAEREVYRQHGLTKAPWQIFSEASIGKAYLSDLGIPPFLKQHAAFPRTAIGQAMTSYYGGRTEVRIRFQPTEVIYTDFTSEYPTVNALMNIQELLLAQKIEVQPCLEEAQHLLTTISLDELLKKQTWPLLHSFVKVIPDGDLLPVRTNYGDQCAATNIGLNYVDSGPAVWYSLADALASKLLTGKTPHIVDAFKLVPQGRIKTKVWNLFGDKHFTIDLEKDDLFARVIEMRADIKRQMKHQEQHSDEFLYLDGLQQALKLIANSTSYGVLVEINLDDSLDRAVPVKVYTDQCQHSKTKALEEPGPYFMGPCGALIPAAGRLLLAMAEKLATNRGIDYALCDTDSMAFARPEGMDRETFYAKLKEICDSFKPLSPYRNQPELLKMEDVNYFNGKPEPLYCIGISAKRYALYNRTETGYRIRKFSSHGTGGWMKPASYESTTPEPCENVYKLGGHRWMYDLWYSAIEQIEQGKTRVTLAHLPFLSVPALTRVTIATANLLKRFKHIADIRPFSFMTMLPSLNLVELLSRIGNSFKTSSEQTQLETNHNGNLSELKGVAFYAPFAANFEDVRSQIRRMDNNELDNIEHKTLAECVLHYFSHPEAKAANPKGIGRLERQHLGIIEHIYIGKETHRIKDDISEASEGIFDYEDAAEYGRTGLAELLKQRPMKEWLRLTGIPRQTLYDIRNGAKPSPEIKRKILNALLN
;
A
#
# COMPACT_ATOMS: atom_id res chain seq x y z
N MET A 1 -19.45 32.38 22.62
CA MET A 1 -18.54 31.21 22.47
C MET A 1 -17.81 31.18 21.11
N SER A 2 -17.86 32.24 20.29
CA SER A 2 -17.23 32.30 18.95
C SER A 2 -15.74 32.65 18.94
N ASN A 3 -15.19 33.23 20.02
CA ASN A 3 -13.80 33.75 20.04
C ASN A 3 -12.70 32.73 20.36
N ILE A 4 -13.01 31.48 20.77
CA ILE A 4 -11.97 30.51 21.16
C ILE A 4 -11.39 29.77 19.92
N TYR A 5 -12.17 29.62 18.85
CA TYR A 5 -11.80 28.81 17.68
C TYR A 5 -10.86 29.51 16.69
N ASN A 6 -10.60 30.81 16.85
CA ASN A 6 -9.65 31.59 16.04
C ASN A 6 -8.26 31.74 16.69
N SER A 7 -8.01 31.07 17.83
CA SER A 7 -6.69 31.11 18.47
C SER A 7 -5.72 30.18 17.75
N SER A 8 -4.55 30.69 17.40
CA SER A 8 -3.50 29.93 16.73
C SER A 8 -2.99 28.81 17.63
N LYS A 9 -3.18 27.54 17.24
CA LYS A 9 -2.70 26.39 18.02
C LYS A 9 -1.20 26.18 17.77
N PRO A 10 -0.33 26.27 18.79
CA PRO A 10 1.09 26.04 18.59
C PRO A 10 1.35 24.55 18.29
N VAL A 11 2.10 24.27 17.23
CA VAL A 11 2.41 22.90 16.77
C VAL A 11 3.82 22.78 16.21
N SER A 12 4.34 21.55 16.20
CA SER A 12 5.56 21.22 15.47
C SER A 12 5.19 20.71 14.08
N GLN A 13 5.86 21.23 13.06
CA GLN A 13 5.66 20.77 11.68
C GLN A 13 6.73 19.75 11.32
N TYR A 14 6.31 18.62 10.78
CA TYR A 14 7.19 17.52 10.39
C TYR A 14 7.48 17.56 8.89
N LEU A 15 8.75 17.78 8.57
CA LEU A 15 9.22 17.96 7.20
C LEU A 15 10.01 16.72 6.76
N ARG A 16 9.77 16.22 5.55
CA ARG A 16 10.60 15.13 5.01
C ARG A 16 11.98 15.69 4.64
N CYS A 17 13.02 14.90 4.89
CA CYS A 17 14.38 15.22 4.48
C CYS A 17 14.89 14.20 3.46
N PHE A 18 15.96 14.53 2.76
CA PHE A 18 16.69 13.57 1.92
C PHE A 18 17.93 13.11 2.67
N ILE A 19 18.15 11.79 2.73
CA ILE A 19 19.22 11.19 3.54
C ILE A 19 20.17 10.45 2.61
N GLU A 20 21.47 10.59 2.86
CA GLU A 20 22.51 9.91 2.11
C GLU A 20 23.54 9.33 3.08
N LYS A 21 23.93 8.07 2.89
CA LYS A 21 24.95 7.45 3.72
C LYS A 21 26.29 8.17 3.55
N THR A 22 27.00 8.41 4.66
CA THR A 22 28.35 8.97 4.62
C THR A 22 29.36 7.83 4.55
N ASP A 23 30.04 7.67 3.41
CA ASP A 23 31.11 6.69 3.30
C ASP A 23 32.31 7.13 4.17
N THR A 24 32.58 6.35 5.22
CA THR A 24 33.68 6.59 6.18
C THR A 24 35.03 6.05 5.70
N LYS A 25 35.18 5.76 4.40
CA LYS A 25 36.45 5.34 3.80
C LYS A 25 36.80 6.19 2.58
N SER A 26 37.47 7.32 2.83
CA SER A 26 38.50 7.77 1.90
C SER A 26 39.69 6.81 2.03
N ASN A 27 40.17 6.28 0.90
CA ASN A 27 41.27 5.32 0.74
C ASN A 27 40.92 3.84 0.95
N SER A 28 39.98 3.36 0.13
CA SER A 28 40.33 2.32 -0.82
C SER A 28 39.49 2.59 -2.07
N LEU A 29 40.15 2.71 -3.22
CA LEU A 29 39.51 2.42 -4.51
C LEU A 29 39.05 0.96 -4.44
N ASP A 30 37.93 0.73 -3.76
CA ASP A 30 37.15 -0.48 -3.91
C ASP A 30 36.42 -0.26 -5.23
N ASP A 31 37.16 -0.48 -6.32
CA ASP A 31 36.61 -0.84 -7.61
C ASP A 31 35.63 -1.98 -7.32
N SER A 32 34.36 -1.64 -7.08
CA SER A 32 33.29 -2.60 -7.19
C SER A 32 33.48 -3.27 -8.56
N PRO A 33 33.68 -4.60 -8.63
CA PRO A 33 33.82 -5.26 -9.93
C PRO A 33 32.42 -5.41 -10.54
N GLU A 34 31.76 -4.30 -10.83
CA GLU A 34 30.57 -4.22 -11.67
C GLU A 34 30.81 -3.43 -12.98
N THR A 35 32.02 -2.93 -13.24
CA THR A 35 32.34 -2.22 -14.50
C THR A 35 33.59 -2.68 -15.25
N LYS A 36 34.22 -3.79 -14.87
CA LYS A 36 35.22 -4.46 -15.74
C LYS A 36 35.04 -5.97 -15.74
N LYS A 37 33.90 -6.42 -16.26
CA LYS A 37 33.85 -7.69 -16.98
C LYS A 37 33.25 -7.45 -18.36
N ASN A 38 34.15 -7.09 -19.28
CA ASN A 38 34.23 -7.82 -20.54
C ASN A 38 34.37 -9.33 -20.24
N HIS A 39 33.32 -9.96 -19.69
CA HIS A 39 32.98 -11.24 -20.27
C HIS A 39 32.72 -10.89 -21.72
N ARG A 40 33.49 -11.48 -22.64
CA ARG A 40 32.91 -11.85 -23.92
C ARG A 40 31.59 -12.51 -23.56
N ALA A 41 30.49 -11.76 -23.52
CA ALA A 41 29.20 -12.30 -23.81
C ALA A 41 29.47 -12.91 -25.18
N LYS A 42 29.67 -14.24 -25.23
CA LYS A 42 29.60 -14.95 -26.50
C LYS A 42 28.27 -14.47 -27.05
N LYS A 43 28.33 -13.57 -28.04
CA LYS A 43 27.16 -13.03 -28.70
C LYS A 43 26.35 -14.27 -29.03
N LEU A 44 25.19 -14.43 -28.37
CA LEU A 44 24.40 -15.63 -28.54
C LEU A 44 24.25 -15.84 -30.05
N THR A 45 24.44 -17.08 -30.51
CA THR A 45 24.27 -17.37 -31.93
C THR A 45 22.88 -16.90 -32.36
N ALA A 46 22.71 -16.51 -33.62
CA ALA A 46 21.40 -16.11 -34.14
C ALA A 46 20.34 -17.21 -33.85
N GLU A 47 20.75 -18.47 -33.95
CA GLU A 47 19.98 -19.65 -33.54
C GLU A 47 19.55 -19.58 -32.06
N ALA A 48 20.48 -19.35 -31.12
CA ALA A 48 20.14 -19.24 -29.70
C ALA A 48 19.22 -18.05 -29.40
N GLN A 49 19.41 -16.91 -30.07
CA GLN A 49 18.52 -15.74 -29.94
C GLN A 49 17.11 -16.05 -30.46
N ALA A 50 16.98 -16.76 -31.58
CA ALA A 50 15.69 -17.15 -32.13
C ALA A 50 14.96 -18.15 -31.22
N ILE A 51 15.68 -19.13 -30.64
CA ILE A 51 15.12 -20.07 -29.65
C ILE A 51 14.62 -19.31 -28.41
N MET A 52 15.40 -18.37 -27.90
CA MET A 52 14.99 -17.53 -26.76
C MET A 52 13.80 -16.63 -27.11
N ALA A 53 13.69 -16.14 -28.34
CA ALA A 53 12.54 -15.36 -28.78
C ALA A 53 11.25 -16.20 -28.83
N ILE A 54 11.33 -17.43 -29.35
CA ILE A 54 10.21 -18.40 -29.30
C ILE A 54 9.80 -18.66 -27.85
N GLY A 55 10.79 -18.93 -27.00
CA GLY A 55 10.56 -19.23 -25.59
C GLY A 55 10.42 -18.02 -24.67
N HIS A 56 10.33 -16.78 -25.18
CA HIS A 56 10.15 -15.60 -24.33
C HIS A 56 8.92 -15.74 -23.41
N PRO A 57 8.94 -15.25 -22.16
CA PRO A 57 10.06 -14.60 -21.48
C PRO A 57 11.07 -15.59 -20.86
N TYR A 58 10.81 -16.90 -20.94
CA TYR A 58 11.69 -17.93 -20.37
C TYR A 58 11.46 -19.31 -20.99
N GLU A 59 12.51 -19.89 -21.57
CA GLU A 59 12.49 -21.13 -22.35
C GLU A 59 12.97 -22.37 -21.55
N GLY A 60 13.42 -22.16 -20.30
CA GLY A 60 13.98 -23.20 -19.43
C GLY A 60 12.95 -24.16 -18.82
N TYR A 61 13.44 -25.07 -17.98
CA TYR A 61 12.57 -25.96 -17.19
C TYR A 61 11.78 -25.18 -16.15
N CYS A 62 10.61 -25.68 -15.78
CA CYS A 62 9.76 -25.17 -14.70
C CYS A 62 9.43 -26.32 -13.74
N LEU A 63 9.50 -26.06 -12.44
CA LEU A 63 8.99 -26.94 -11.38
C LEU A 63 7.77 -26.25 -10.78
N VAL A 64 6.63 -26.92 -10.80
CA VAL A 64 5.39 -26.48 -10.15
C VAL A 64 5.12 -27.43 -8.99
N PHE A 65 4.79 -26.92 -7.82
CA PHE A 65 4.38 -27.76 -6.69
C PHE A 65 3.43 -27.03 -5.77
N ASP A 66 2.72 -27.81 -4.96
CA ASP A 66 1.74 -27.35 -3.96
C ASP A 66 1.79 -28.29 -2.75
N THR A 67 1.48 -27.76 -1.56
CA THR A 67 1.54 -28.52 -0.29
C THR A 67 0.19 -28.59 0.42
N GLU A 68 -0.10 -29.76 0.96
CA GLU A 68 -1.24 -30.02 1.85
C GLU A 68 -0.73 -30.23 3.28
N THR A 69 -1.43 -29.63 4.25
CA THR A 69 -0.97 -29.51 5.63
C THR A 69 -1.95 -30.07 6.65
N THR A 70 -1.51 -30.18 7.91
CA THR A 70 -2.39 -30.31 9.06
C THR A 70 -3.21 -29.03 9.26
N THR A 71 -4.32 -29.14 10.00
CA THR A 71 -5.25 -28.03 10.31
C THR A 71 -4.94 -27.34 11.63
N ASP A 72 -4.01 -27.88 12.42
CA ASP A 72 -3.55 -27.28 13.66
C ASP A 72 -2.68 -26.04 13.41
N HIS A 73 -2.29 -25.34 14.48
CA HIS A 73 -1.44 -24.15 14.39
C HIS A 73 -0.04 -24.41 13.82
N ARG A 74 0.43 -25.67 13.84
CA ARG A 74 1.72 -26.05 13.25
C ARG A 74 1.62 -25.97 11.72
N GLN A 75 0.48 -26.38 11.16
CA GLN A 75 0.25 -26.52 9.73
C GLN A 75 1.38 -27.33 9.09
N ALA A 76 1.74 -28.45 9.71
CA ALA A 76 2.83 -29.31 9.28
C ALA A 76 2.53 -29.90 7.89
N LEU A 77 3.56 -30.14 7.09
CA LEU A 77 3.42 -30.83 5.82
C LEU A 77 2.83 -32.23 6.06
N ARG A 78 1.73 -32.57 5.37
CA ARG A 78 1.23 -33.94 5.27
C ARG A 78 1.75 -34.58 3.98
N PHE A 79 1.40 -33.97 2.85
CA PHE A 79 1.86 -34.38 1.52
C PHE A 79 1.83 -33.20 0.55
N GLY A 80 2.36 -33.39 -0.65
CA GLY A 80 2.29 -32.41 -1.72
C GLY A 80 2.41 -33.07 -3.09
N MET A 81 2.07 -32.29 -4.11
CA MET A 81 2.12 -32.69 -5.52
C MET A 81 3.12 -31.82 -6.26
N TYR A 82 3.82 -32.38 -7.25
CA TYR A 82 4.69 -31.60 -8.12
C TYR A 82 4.65 -32.07 -9.57
N ALA A 83 5.00 -31.16 -10.48
CA ALA A 83 5.20 -31.45 -11.90
C ALA A 83 6.39 -30.66 -12.46
N ILE A 84 7.13 -31.29 -13.38
CA ILE A 84 8.25 -30.67 -14.09
C ILE A 84 7.87 -30.51 -15.56
N TYR A 85 7.99 -29.30 -16.07
CA TYR A 85 7.74 -28.94 -17.47
C TYR A 85 9.02 -28.42 -18.12
N GLY A 86 9.21 -28.69 -19.41
CA GLY A 86 10.39 -28.25 -20.15
C GLY A 86 10.89 -29.33 -21.12
N ILE A 87 11.88 -28.97 -21.92
CA ILE A 87 12.65 -29.91 -22.76
C ILE A 87 14.14 -29.59 -22.67
N ASP A 88 15.00 -30.57 -22.92
CA ASP A 88 16.45 -30.40 -22.88
C ASP A 88 16.95 -29.35 -23.88
N PRO A 89 18.00 -28.57 -23.54
CA PRO A 89 18.57 -27.57 -24.45
C PRO A 89 18.93 -28.13 -25.84
N GLU A 90 19.48 -29.34 -25.91
CA GLU A 90 19.81 -30.01 -27.17
C GLU A 90 18.57 -30.30 -28.01
N LYS A 91 17.49 -30.75 -27.36
CA LYS A 91 16.20 -31.00 -28.01
C LYS A 91 15.56 -29.72 -28.54
N ARG A 92 15.74 -28.58 -27.86
CA ARG A 92 15.29 -27.26 -28.36
C ARG A 92 15.98 -26.90 -29.66
N VAL A 93 17.31 -27.05 -29.69
CA VAL A 93 18.11 -26.78 -30.89
C VAL A 93 17.70 -27.72 -32.02
N TRP A 94 17.52 -29.00 -31.73
CA TRP A 94 17.05 -29.97 -32.72
C TRP A 94 15.69 -29.60 -33.30
N LEU A 95 14.68 -29.33 -32.46
CA LEU A 95 13.34 -28.90 -32.92
C LEU A 95 13.38 -27.59 -33.70
N TYR A 96 14.23 -26.64 -33.29
CA TYR A 96 14.39 -25.37 -33.98
C TYR A 96 14.94 -25.56 -35.40
N ARG A 97 15.97 -26.41 -35.55
CA ARG A 97 16.54 -26.76 -36.87
C ARG A 97 15.56 -27.50 -37.76
N GLN A 98 14.60 -28.21 -37.18
CA GLN A 98 13.50 -28.84 -37.92
C GLN A 98 12.32 -27.88 -38.21
N GLY A 99 12.36 -26.64 -37.72
CA GLY A 99 11.25 -25.69 -37.88
C GLY A 99 9.99 -26.03 -37.06
N THR A 100 10.10 -26.93 -36.08
CA THR A 100 8.96 -27.43 -35.27
C THR A 100 8.98 -26.98 -33.81
N LEU A 101 9.97 -26.16 -33.41
CA LEU A 101 10.01 -25.61 -32.06
C LEU A 101 8.94 -24.52 -31.90
N THR A 102 7.93 -24.82 -31.07
CA THR A 102 6.91 -23.85 -30.65
C THR A 102 7.01 -23.57 -29.15
N ARG A 103 6.24 -22.58 -28.67
CA ARG A 103 6.13 -22.28 -27.23
C ARG A 103 5.51 -23.46 -26.47
N GLU A 104 4.52 -24.11 -27.07
CA GLU A 104 3.84 -25.28 -26.51
C GLU A 104 4.78 -26.49 -26.43
N ALA A 105 5.68 -26.65 -27.41
CA ALA A 105 6.69 -27.70 -27.37
C ALA A 105 7.67 -27.57 -26.19
N LEU A 106 7.90 -26.33 -25.71
CA LEU A 106 8.70 -26.06 -24.52
C LEU A 106 7.97 -26.40 -23.21
N ASP A 107 6.64 -26.46 -23.24
CA ASP A 107 5.79 -26.67 -22.05
C ASP A 107 5.48 -28.18 -21.82
N ARG A 108 6.28 -29.08 -22.39
CA ARG A 108 6.10 -30.54 -22.24
C ARG A 108 6.33 -31.00 -20.80
N GLN A 109 5.37 -31.74 -20.25
CA GLN A 109 5.53 -32.41 -18.96
C GLN A 109 6.57 -33.54 -19.06
N GLN A 110 7.57 -33.51 -18.20
CA GLN A 110 8.64 -34.51 -18.08
C GLN A 110 8.32 -35.52 -16.98
N GLU A 111 7.84 -35.03 -15.84
CA GLU A 111 7.64 -35.82 -14.64
C GLU A 111 6.52 -35.20 -13.81
N MET A 112 5.79 -36.05 -13.08
CA MET A 112 4.83 -35.66 -12.06
C MET A 112 4.93 -36.66 -10.91
N GLY A 113 4.75 -36.17 -9.68
CA GLY A 113 4.87 -37.01 -8.51
C GLY A 113 4.23 -36.44 -7.26
N ILE A 114 4.21 -37.27 -6.23
CA ILE A 114 3.73 -37.00 -4.89
C ILE A 114 4.92 -37.06 -3.93
N PHE A 115 4.96 -36.15 -2.96
CA PHE A 115 5.87 -36.23 -1.83
C PHE A 115 5.10 -36.18 -0.52
N TYR A 116 5.62 -36.79 0.54
CA TYR A 116 4.92 -36.85 1.82
C TYR A 116 5.86 -36.78 3.02
N ASN A 117 5.32 -36.32 4.15
CA ASN A 117 5.99 -36.34 5.43
C ASN A 117 5.66 -37.66 6.15
N PRO A 118 6.63 -38.55 6.37
CA PRO A 118 6.39 -39.83 7.05
C PRO A 118 5.86 -39.69 8.48
N ALA A 119 6.06 -38.54 9.14
CA ALA A 119 5.59 -38.30 10.49
C ALA A 119 4.09 -37.90 10.57
N GLU A 120 3.48 -37.48 9.46
CA GLU A 120 2.11 -36.92 9.43
C GLU A 120 1.16 -37.71 8.49
N ILE A 121 1.60 -38.86 7.99
CA ILE A 121 0.84 -39.78 7.14
C ILE A 121 0.82 -41.17 7.77
N SER A 122 -0.37 -41.77 7.88
CA SER A 122 -0.50 -43.15 8.37
C SER A 122 -0.15 -44.20 7.30
N GLU A 123 0.11 -45.45 7.70
CA GLU A 123 0.39 -46.55 6.77
C GLU A 123 -0.78 -46.83 5.79
N ASP A 124 -2.02 -46.64 6.25
CA ASP A 124 -3.22 -46.77 5.42
C ASP A 124 -3.28 -45.66 4.35
N GLU A 125 -3.03 -44.41 4.76
CA GLU A 125 -2.97 -43.27 3.85
C GLU A 125 -1.82 -43.42 2.84
N LEU A 126 -0.66 -43.90 3.29
CA LEU A 126 0.49 -44.18 2.42
C LEU A 126 0.16 -45.27 1.40
N SER A 127 -0.58 -46.30 1.80
CA SER A 127 -1.03 -47.38 0.91
C SER A 127 -1.99 -46.87 -0.17
N ILE A 128 -2.91 -45.96 0.19
CA ILE A 128 -3.80 -45.28 -0.77
C ILE A 128 -2.97 -44.43 -1.75
N MET A 129 -2.02 -43.65 -1.22
CA MET A 129 -1.15 -42.78 -2.01
C MET A 129 -0.31 -43.55 -3.02
N LYS A 130 0.34 -44.65 -2.60
CA LYS A 130 1.14 -45.51 -3.50
C LYS A 130 0.28 -46.12 -4.60
N ARG A 131 -0.91 -46.64 -4.26
CA ARG A 131 -1.85 -47.19 -5.25
C ARG A 131 -2.28 -46.14 -6.27
N TYR A 132 -2.63 -44.94 -5.81
CA TYR A 132 -2.99 -43.83 -6.69
C TYR A 132 -1.81 -43.44 -7.59
N ALA A 133 -0.60 -43.36 -7.03
CA ALA A 133 0.59 -43.05 -7.79
C ALA A 133 0.90 -44.10 -8.87
N ASP A 134 0.79 -45.39 -8.56
CA ASP A 134 0.99 -46.47 -9.54
C ASP A 134 -0.02 -46.41 -10.68
N LEU A 135 -1.31 -46.19 -10.35
CA LEU A 135 -2.38 -46.06 -11.34
C LEU A 135 -2.15 -44.87 -12.30
N HIS A 136 -1.66 -43.75 -11.78
CA HIS A 136 -1.44 -42.52 -12.52
C HIS A 136 0.00 -42.33 -13.02
N LYS A 137 0.88 -43.34 -12.82
CA LYS A 137 2.31 -43.32 -13.17
C LYS A 137 3.08 -42.14 -12.55
N LEU A 138 2.72 -41.79 -11.32
CA LEU A 138 3.35 -40.74 -10.54
C LEU A 138 4.58 -41.28 -9.80
N LYS A 139 5.60 -40.46 -9.64
CA LYS A 139 6.70 -40.76 -8.70
C LYS A 139 6.24 -40.52 -7.27
N VAL A 140 6.78 -41.28 -6.33
CA VAL A 140 6.53 -41.11 -4.90
C VAL A 140 7.86 -40.91 -4.20
N TYR A 141 7.95 -39.86 -3.40
CA TYR A 141 9.12 -39.54 -2.58
C TYR A 141 8.69 -39.26 -1.14
N ASP A 142 9.53 -39.55 -0.16
CA ASP A 142 9.42 -38.84 1.11
C ASP A 142 9.89 -37.38 0.94
N GLU A 143 9.61 -36.53 1.93
CA GLU A 143 9.93 -35.10 1.89
C GLU A 143 11.43 -34.82 1.64
N PHE A 144 12.33 -35.61 2.22
CA PHE A 144 13.77 -35.40 2.08
C PHE A 144 14.28 -35.85 0.73
N ASP A 145 13.77 -36.97 0.23
CA ASP A 145 14.04 -37.46 -1.12
C ASP A 145 13.52 -36.48 -2.17
N PHE A 146 12.35 -35.88 -1.97
CA PHE A 146 11.86 -34.81 -2.85
C PHE A 146 12.84 -33.63 -2.89
N ILE A 147 13.33 -33.17 -1.73
CA ILE A 147 14.30 -32.08 -1.68
C ILE A 147 15.62 -32.44 -2.39
N ARG A 148 16.15 -33.65 -2.15
CA ARG A 148 17.45 -34.11 -2.66
C ARG A 148 17.42 -34.53 -4.12
N LYS A 149 16.34 -35.15 -4.59
CA LYS A 149 16.21 -35.73 -5.93
C LYS A 149 15.43 -34.84 -6.89
N VAL A 150 14.58 -33.95 -6.39
CA VAL A 150 13.73 -33.08 -7.20
C VAL A 150 14.06 -31.60 -7.00
N PHE A 151 13.80 -31.03 -5.82
CA PHE A 151 13.85 -29.56 -5.63
C PHE A 151 15.21 -28.95 -5.98
N TYR A 152 16.30 -29.35 -5.32
CA TYR A 152 17.62 -28.77 -5.60
C TYR A 152 18.18 -29.16 -6.98
N PRO A 153 18.07 -30.42 -7.44
CA PRO A 153 18.48 -30.78 -8.80
C PRO A 153 17.80 -29.93 -9.88
N TRP A 154 16.49 -29.69 -9.78
CA TRP A 154 15.78 -28.91 -10.79
C TRP A 154 15.93 -27.40 -10.58
N VAL A 155 15.57 -26.87 -9.41
CA VAL A 155 15.51 -25.43 -9.16
C VAL A 155 16.91 -24.81 -9.07
N TYR A 156 17.87 -25.50 -8.44
CA TYR A 156 19.22 -24.96 -8.23
C TYR A 156 20.22 -25.38 -9.30
N GLN A 157 20.31 -26.68 -9.64
CA GLN A 157 21.33 -27.18 -10.57
C GLN A 157 20.92 -26.97 -12.03
N LYS A 158 19.69 -27.33 -12.40
CA LYS A 158 19.12 -27.11 -13.74
C LYS A 158 18.51 -25.70 -13.93
N GLN A 159 18.51 -24.89 -12.86
CA GLN A 159 17.99 -23.52 -12.83
C GLN A 159 16.52 -23.41 -13.29
N ALA A 160 15.71 -24.42 -12.98
CA ALA A 160 14.29 -24.41 -13.29
C ALA A 160 13.59 -23.23 -12.60
N LEU A 161 12.57 -22.67 -13.26
CA LEU A 161 11.67 -21.70 -12.65
C LEU A 161 10.77 -22.43 -11.65
N CYS A 162 10.89 -22.09 -10.37
CA CYS A 162 10.08 -22.61 -9.30
C CYS A 162 8.77 -21.81 -9.21
N ILE A 163 7.64 -22.48 -9.42
CA ILE A 163 6.31 -21.87 -9.55
C ILE A 163 5.41 -22.43 -8.45
N GLY A 164 4.67 -21.54 -7.78
CA GLY A 164 3.62 -21.90 -6.83
C GLY A 164 2.51 -20.86 -6.80
N HIS A 165 1.49 -21.11 -5.99
CA HIS A 165 0.39 -20.17 -5.73
C HIS A 165 0.29 -19.98 -4.22
N ASN A 166 0.82 -18.86 -3.71
CA ASN A 166 1.20 -18.67 -2.29
C ASN A 166 2.54 -19.34 -1.90
N LEU A 167 3.50 -19.31 -2.83
CA LEU A 167 4.82 -19.93 -2.70
C LEU A 167 5.60 -19.69 -1.37
N PRO A 168 5.50 -18.52 -0.70
CA PRO A 168 6.11 -18.35 0.64
C PRO A 168 5.64 -19.39 1.65
N PHE A 169 4.35 -19.75 1.60
CA PHE A 169 3.77 -20.76 2.47
C PHE A 169 4.32 -22.14 2.14
N ASP A 170 4.24 -22.59 0.88
CA ASP A 170 4.68 -23.93 0.49
C ASP A 170 6.17 -24.18 0.78
N LEU A 171 7.02 -23.19 0.50
CA LEU A 171 8.45 -23.27 0.82
C LEU A 171 8.71 -23.39 2.33
N SER A 172 7.90 -22.75 3.17
CA SER A 172 8.04 -22.84 4.62
C SER A 172 7.64 -24.23 5.16
N ARG A 173 6.74 -24.94 4.47
CA ARG A 173 6.34 -26.30 4.84
C ARG A 173 7.44 -27.31 4.58
N LEU A 174 8.24 -27.08 3.54
CA LEU A 174 9.43 -27.87 3.20
C LEU A 174 10.66 -27.58 4.09
N ALA A 175 10.62 -26.55 4.94
CA ALA A 175 11.78 -26.14 5.72
C ALA A 175 12.01 -27.08 6.92
N THR A 176 13.25 -27.54 7.10
CA THR A 176 13.70 -28.26 8.30
C THR A 176 14.13 -27.30 9.41
N CYS A 177 14.63 -26.13 9.03
CA CYS A 177 15.09 -25.09 9.95
C CYS A 177 14.91 -23.71 9.31
N TRP A 178 14.66 -22.68 10.13
CA TRP A 178 14.48 -21.32 9.69
C TRP A 178 14.98 -20.31 10.71
N GLY A 179 15.17 -19.07 10.26
CA GLY A 179 15.49 -17.96 11.13
C GLY A 179 15.41 -16.63 10.40
N GLU A 180 15.79 -15.56 11.10
CA GLU A 180 15.75 -14.20 10.56
C GLU A 180 16.83 -13.99 9.48
N ALA A 181 16.40 -13.56 8.30
CA ALA A 181 17.32 -13.21 7.22
C ALA A 181 18.02 -11.86 7.48
N LYS A 182 19.15 -11.65 6.78
CA LYS A 182 19.99 -10.47 6.90
C LYS A 182 20.03 -9.66 5.60
N SER A 183 20.56 -8.43 5.70
CA SER A 183 20.79 -7.51 4.57
C SER A 183 19.48 -7.23 3.81
N LYS A 184 19.45 -7.28 2.47
CA LYS A 184 18.24 -7.04 1.64
C LYS A 184 17.01 -7.84 2.09
N PHE A 185 17.19 -8.99 2.74
CA PHE A 185 16.12 -9.85 3.23
C PHE A 185 15.80 -9.67 4.73
N TYR A 186 16.39 -8.69 5.41
CA TYR A 186 16.09 -8.37 6.80
C TYR A 186 14.59 -8.14 7.03
N GLY A 187 14.11 -8.59 8.18
CA GLY A 187 12.69 -8.70 8.53
C GLY A 187 11.99 -9.93 7.91
N GLY A 188 12.61 -10.60 6.93
CA GLY A 188 12.15 -11.87 6.36
C GLY A 188 12.85 -13.09 6.96
N PHE A 189 12.77 -14.22 6.26
CA PHE A 189 13.26 -15.52 6.71
C PHE A 189 14.33 -16.08 5.79
N TRP A 190 15.27 -16.85 6.34
CA TRP A 190 15.94 -17.91 5.61
C TRP A 190 15.29 -19.25 5.99
N LEU A 191 15.20 -20.15 5.01
CA LEU A 191 14.56 -21.46 5.06
C LEU A 191 15.57 -22.50 4.56
N THR A 192 16.08 -23.32 5.47
CA THR A 192 16.88 -24.50 5.13
C THR A 192 15.91 -25.64 4.84
N LEU A 193 15.97 -26.20 3.63
CA LEU A 193 15.06 -27.26 3.20
C LEU A 193 15.65 -28.67 3.35
N CYS A 194 16.98 -28.79 3.41
CA CYS A 194 17.65 -30.08 3.51
C CYS A 194 17.77 -30.59 4.95
N ASP A 195 17.98 -31.89 5.09
CA ASP A 195 18.30 -32.62 6.32
C ASP A 195 19.82 -32.69 6.62
N CYS A 196 20.66 -32.28 5.66
CA CYS A 196 22.11 -32.41 5.78
C CYS A 196 22.70 -31.64 6.99
N ARG A 197 22.05 -30.54 7.38
CA ARG A 197 22.36 -29.69 8.53
C ARG A 197 21.09 -28.99 9.00
N HIS A 198 20.99 -28.76 10.31
CA HIS A 198 19.90 -28.00 10.94
C HIS A 198 20.28 -26.53 11.17
N ASP A 199 20.89 -25.91 10.16
CA ASP A 199 21.35 -24.52 10.18
C ASP A 199 21.38 -23.94 8.77
N ASP A 200 21.93 -22.72 8.61
CA ASP A 200 21.99 -22.02 7.32
C ASP A 200 23.29 -22.28 6.53
N SER A 201 24.08 -23.31 6.89
CA SER A 201 25.48 -23.51 6.44
C SER A 201 25.68 -24.57 5.36
N CYS A 202 24.63 -25.27 4.91
CA CYS A 202 24.76 -26.27 3.85
C CYS A 202 25.18 -25.63 2.51
N PHE A 203 26.33 -26.03 1.96
CA PHE A 203 26.90 -25.43 0.75
C PHE A 203 26.27 -25.93 -0.56
N ASP A 204 25.88 -27.20 -0.60
CA ASP A 204 25.29 -27.82 -1.79
C ASP A 204 23.77 -27.63 -1.85
N HIS A 205 23.15 -27.35 -0.70
CA HIS A 205 21.74 -27.04 -0.53
C HIS A 205 21.58 -25.67 0.14
N PRO A 206 21.86 -24.56 -0.56
CA PRO A 206 21.77 -23.24 0.03
C PRO A 206 20.34 -22.95 0.52
N PRO A 207 20.19 -22.27 1.67
CA PRO A 207 18.88 -21.85 2.15
C PRO A 207 18.17 -20.92 1.16
N VAL A 208 16.85 -21.06 1.07
CA VAL A 208 15.98 -20.11 0.37
C VAL A 208 15.67 -18.96 1.32
N ARG A 209 15.76 -17.72 0.87
CA ARG A 209 15.34 -16.55 1.64
C ARG A 209 14.06 -15.99 1.08
N VAL A 210 13.15 -15.63 1.97
CA VAL A 210 11.83 -15.09 1.63
C VAL A 210 11.58 -13.83 2.45
N LYS A 211 11.20 -12.73 1.80
CA LYS A 211 10.84 -11.48 2.48
C LYS A 211 9.50 -10.97 1.95
N SER A 212 8.52 -10.84 2.84
CA SER A 212 7.25 -10.18 2.52
C SER A 212 7.49 -8.70 2.18
N LEU A 213 6.82 -8.22 1.13
CA LEU A 213 6.79 -6.82 0.71
C LEU A 213 5.39 -6.19 0.91
N GLY A 214 4.47 -6.94 1.53
CA GLY A 214 3.07 -6.57 1.72
C GLY A 214 2.14 -7.73 1.36
N ASN A 215 0.84 -7.50 1.47
CA ASN A 215 -0.16 -8.53 1.20
C ASN A 215 0.01 -9.18 -0.20
N LYS A 216 0.22 -10.51 -0.21
CA LYS A 216 0.46 -11.34 -1.41
C LYS A 216 1.65 -10.90 -2.28
N LYS A 217 2.71 -10.33 -1.69
CA LYS A 217 3.95 -9.96 -2.41
C LYS A 217 5.18 -10.43 -1.63
N ALA A 218 6.07 -11.18 -2.26
CA ALA A 218 7.31 -11.65 -1.63
C ALA A 218 8.53 -11.58 -2.56
N LEU A 219 9.69 -11.31 -1.97
CA LEU A 219 11.00 -11.52 -2.59
C LEU A 219 11.52 -12.90 -2.26
N PHE A 220 12.24 -13.50 -3.22
CA PHE A 220 12.89 -14.78 -3.07
C PHE A 220 14.33 -14.70 -3.54
N ASP A 221 15.23 -15.41 -2.88
CA ASP A 221 16.48 -15.86 -3.49
C ASP A 221 17.09 -17.08 -2.79
N PHE A 222 18.08 -17.71 -3.41
CA PHE A 222 19.04 -18.54 -2.69
C PHE A 222 20.09 -17.66 -2.01
N ARG A 223 20.43 -18.00 -0.77
CA ARG A 223 21.60 -17.43 -0.07
C ARG A 223 22.87 -17.80 -0.85
N SER A 224 23.72 -16.81 -1.11
CA SER A 224 25.02 -17.09 -1.69
C SER A 224 25.90 -17.81 -0.67
N GLN A 225 26.40 -18.99 -1.05
CA GLN A 225 27.27 -19.82 -0.24
C GLN A 225 28.67 -19.88 -0.86
N ARG A 226 29.70 -19.82 -0.01
CA ARG A 226 31.09 -19.98 -0.42
C ARG A 226 31.48 -21.44 -0.22
N LYS A 227 31.77 -22.16 -1.30
CA LYS A 227 32.21 -23.57 -1.20
C LYS A 227 33.59 -23.66 -0.53
N PRO A 228 33.95 -24.81 0.08
CA PRO A 228 35.29 -25.05 0.64
C PRO A 228 36.43 -24.77 -0.35
N SER A 229 36.20 -24.97 -1.65
CA SER A 229 37.14 -24.64 -2.73
C SER A 229 37.37 -23.13 -2.95
N GLY A 230 36.71 -22.26 -2.19
CA GLY A 230 36.75 -20.81 -2.33
C GLY A 230 35.82 -20.24 -3.41
N LYS A 231 35.27 -21.09 -4.30
CA LYS A 231 34.31 -20.67 -5.33
C LYS A 231 32.97 -20.26 -4.69
N ILE A 232 32.44 -19.10 -5.09
CA ILE A 232 31.12 -18.62 -4.68
C ILE A 232 30.13 -18.93 -5.79
N ASN A 233 29.09 -19.73 -5.51
CA ASN A 233 27.97 -19.85 -6.43
C ASN A 233 27.06 -18.63 -6.27
N ARG A 234 26.88 -17.89 -7.37
CA ARG A 234 26.10 -16.65 -7.41
C ARG A 234 24.67 -16.85 -7.95
N TYR A 235 24.28 -18.05 -8.33
CA TYR A 235 22.90 -18.30 -8.77
C TYR A 235 21.93 -18.01 -7.61
N ARG A 236 20.98 -17.11 -7.84
CA ARG A 236 20.03 -16.60 -6.85
C ARG A 236 18.65 -17.27 -6.94
N GLY A 237 18.45 -18.20 -7.87
CA GLY A 237 17.15 -18.83 -8.05
C GLY A 237 16.22 -18.05 -8.96
N ARG A 238 15.17 -18.74 -9.42
CA ARG A 238 14.06 -18.20 -10.20
C ARG A 238 12.78 -18.68 -9.52
N PHE A 239 12.09 -17.80 -8.82
CA PHE A 239 10.89 -18.13 -8.04
C PHE A 239 9.76 -17.22 -8.49
N LEU A 240 8.61 -17.81 -8.83
CA LEU A 240 7.44 -17.09 -9.30
C LEU A 240 6.22 -17.58 -8.53
N ASP A 241 5.63 -16.67 -7.78
CA ASP A 241 4.31 -16.86 -7.17
C ASP A 241 3.26 -16.30 -8.11
N THR A 242 2.39 -17.18 -8.65
CA THR A 242 1.31 -16.80 -9.58
C THR A 242 0.38 -15.76 -8.95
N THR A 243 0.15 -15.83 -7.63
CA THR A 243 -0.65 -14.79 -6.94
C THR A 243 0.00 -13.40 -7.06
N THR A 244 1.32 -13.31 -6.89
CA THR A 244 2.06 -12.04 -6.99
C THR A 244 2.11 -11.57 -8.44
N PHE A 245 2.45 -12.48 -9.36
CA PHE A 245 2.66 -12.17 -10.78
C PHE A 245 1.34 -11.79 -11.46
N GLY A 246 0.28 -12.57 -11.30
CA GLY A 246 -1.04 -12.28 -11.85
C GLY A 246 -1.62 -10.95 -11.36
N ARG A 247 -1.44 -10.61 -10.07
CA ARG A 247 -1.85 -9.29 -9.55
C ARG A 247 -1.06 -8.15 -10.18
N ALA A 248 0.23 -8.33 -10.47
CA ALA A 248 1.01 -7.30 -11.15
C ALA A 248 0.51 -7.07 -12.59
N LEU A 249 -0.01 -8.10 -13.27
CA LEU A 249 -0.48 -8.03 -14.65
C LEU A 249 -1.91 -7.50 -14.79
N LEU A 250 -2.84 -7.90 -13.91
CA LEU A 250 -4.28 -7.56 -14.00
C LEU A 250 -4.79 -6.78 -12.77
N GLY A 251 -3.91 -6.26 -11.92
CA GLY A 251 -4.29 -5.52 -10.73
C GLY A 251 -5.03 -6.35 -9.66
N PRO A 252 -5.62 -5.69 -8.66
CA PRO A 252 -6.35 -6.36 -7.59
C PRO A 252 -7.59 -7.10 -8.09
N GLY A 253 -7.99 -8.11 -7.32
CA GLY A 253 -9.20 -8.92 -7.53
C GLY A 253 -9.11 -10.17 -6.65
N ASP A 254 -9.96 -11.16 -6.89
CA ASP A 254 -9.90 -12.45 -6.19
C ASP A 254 -8.51 -13.08 -6.38
N PRO A 255 -7.71 -13.23 -5.30
CA PRO A 255 -6.36 -13.75 -5.38
C PRO A 255 -6.30 -15.29 -5.36
N SER A 256 -7.43 -15.98 -5.25
CA SER A 256 -7.48 -17.44 -5.26
C SER A 256 -7.12 -18.02 -6.63
N LEU A 257 -6.62 -19.26 -6.66
CA LEU A 257 -6.30 -19.95 -7.90
C LEU A 257 -7.52 -20.06 -8.84
N ALA A 258 -8.72 -20.28 -8.29
CA ALA A 258 -9.95 -20.33 -9.08
C ALA A 258 -10.31 -18.95 -9.65
N GLY A 259 -10.31 -17.92 -8.80
CA GLY A 259 -10.62 -16.54 -9.22
C GLY A 259 -9.64 -16.01 -10.26
N MET A 260 -8.34 -16.26 -10.07
CA MET A 260 -7.32 -15.91 -11.05
C MET A 260 -7.44 -16.74 -12.34
N GLY A 261 -7.65 -18.05 -12.24
CA GLY A 261 -7.86 -18.93 -13.39
C GLY A 261 -8.99 -18.43 -14.28
N LYS A 262 -10.12 -18.01 -13.69
CA LYS A 262 -11.24 -17.40 -14.41
C LYS A 262 -10.85 -16.06 -15.06
N ARG A 263 -10.23 -15.15 -14.31
CA ARG A 263 -9.82 -13.82 -14.79
C ARG A 263 -8.81 -13.87 -15.93
N PHE A 264 -7.86 -14.80 -15.88
CA PHE A 264 -6.86 -15.01 -16.93
C PHE A 264 -7.33 -15.96 -18.04
N LYS A 265 -8.55 -16.52 -17.94
CA LYS A 265 -9.10 -17.51 -18.87
C LYS A 265 -8.16 -18.71 -19.05
N ALA A 266 -7.63 -19.20 -17.94
CA ALA A 266 -6.75 -20.37 -17.92
C ALA A 266 -7.48 -21.59 -18.51
N ASN A 267 -6.78 -22.36 -19.34
CA ASN A 267 -7.32 -23.54 -20.03
C ASN A 267 -7.73 -24.67 -19.07
N VAL A 268 -7.05 -24.76 -17.92
CA VAL A 268 -7.41 -25.63 -16.80
C VAL A 268 -7.73 -24.74 -15.61
N GLN A 269 -8.98 -24.77 -15.18
CA GLN A 269 -9.43 -24.05 -14.00
C GLN A 269 -9.53 -25.00 -12.81
N LYS A 270 -9.18 -24.49 -11.62
CA LYS A 270 -9.45 -25.19 -10.38
C LYS A 270 -10.97 -25.36 -10.24
N LYS A 271 -11.42 -26.60 -10.07
CA LYS A 271 -12.80 -26.90 -9.67
C LYS A 271 -12.95 -26.70 -8.17
N GLU A 272 -14.09 -26.18 -7.73
CA GLU A 272 -14.47 -26.27 -6.32
C GLU A 272 -14.59 -27.76 -5.97
N GLY A 273 -13.87 -28.19 -4.93
CA GLY A 273 -13.83 -29.59 -4.52
C GLY A 273 -14.72 -29.82 -3.30
N ASP A 274 -15.36 -30.98 -3.25
CA ASP A 274 -16.19 -31.43 -2.13
C ASP A 274 -15.37 -31.96 -0.93
N VAL A 275 -14.06 -31.74 -0.91
CA VAL A 275 -13.15 -32.28 0.12
C VAL A 275 -12.69 -31.15 1.05
N ALA A 276 -13.01 -31.28 2.33
CA ALA A 276 -12.52 -30.37 3.36
C ALA A 276 -10.99 -30.53 3.55
N HIS A 277 -10.28 -29.41 3.69
CA HIS A 277 -8.84 -29.45 3.99
C HIS A 277 -8.60 -30.17 5.32
N GLY A 278 -7.60 -31.05 5.35
CA GLY A 278 -7.30 -31.89 6.52
C GLY A 278 -8.21 -33.12 6.68
N ALA A 279 -9.13 -33.38 5.75
CA ALA A 279 -9.91 -34.62 5.74
C ALA A 279 -9.00 -35.87 5.61
N PRO A 280 -9.51 -37.07 5.96
CA PRO A 280 -8.82 -38.33 5.70
C PRO A 280 -8.42 -38.47 4.23
N LEU A 281 -7.21 -38.98 3.97
CA LEU A 281 -6.72 -39.11 2.61
C LEU A 281 -7.59 -40.08 1.79
N SER A 282 -7.98 -39.66 0.60
CA SER A 282 -8.74 -40.47 -0.36
C SER A 282 -8.24 -40.23 -1.78
N GLU A 283 -8.57 -41.12 -2.72
CA GLU A 283 -8.27 -40.90 -4.14
C GLU A 283 -8.89 -39.60 -4.68
N THR A 284 -10.04 -39.18 -4.14
CA THR A 284 -10.67 -37.89 -4.49
C THR A 284 -9.82 -36.71 -4.01
N TYR A 285 -9.25 -36.77 -2.80
CA TYR A 285 -8.33 -35.74 -2.30
C TYR A 285 -7.03 -35.71 -3.12
N LEU A 286 -6.43 -36.87 -3.43
CA LEU A 286 -5.23 -36.94 -4.27
C LEU A 286 -5.48 -36.40 -5.69
N ARG A 287 -6.65 -36.69 -6.27
CA ARG A 287 -7.07 -36.10 -7.56
C ARG A 287 -7.25 -34.59 -7.47
N TYR A 288 -7.82 -34.08 -6.39
CA TYR A 288 -7.95 -32.66 -6.14
C TYR A 288 -6.57 -31.97 -6.07
N ALA A 289 -5.62 -32.51 -5.29
CA ALA A 289 -4.26 -31.98 -5.20
C ALA A 289 -3.51 -32.05 -6.54
N THR A 290 -3.71 -33.11 -7.32
CA THR A 290 -3.17 -33.26 -8.68
C THR A 290 -3.69 -32.17 -9.62
N GLN A 291 -4.99 -31.88 -9.56
CA GLN A 291 -5.62 -30.81 -10.35
C GLN A 291 -5.14 -29.41 -9.95
N TYR A 292 -4.75 -29.21 -8.70
CA TYR A 292 -4.19 -27.96 -8.21
C TYR A 292 -2.88 -27.57 -8.89
N VAL A 293 -1.95 -28.52 -9.00
CA VAL A 293 -0.67 -28.31 -9.70
C VAL A 293 -0.92 -28.05 -11.19
N ALA A 294 -1.84 -28.80 -11.81
CA ALA A 294 -2.20 -28.59 -13.21
C ALA A 294 -2.85 -27.21 -13.45
N ALA A 295 -3.76 -26.77 -12.57
CA ALA A 295 -4.38 -25.46 -12.64
C ALA A 295 -3.38 -24.31 -12.38
N THR A 296 -2.42 -24.51 -11.47
CA THR A 296 -1.33 -23.54 -11.22
C THR A 296 -0.44 -23.38 -12.44
N TRP A 297 -0.10 -24.48 -13.12
CA TRP A 297 0.64 -24.45 -14.38
C TRP A 297 -0.14 -23.72 -15.48
N ALA A 298 -1.41 -24.06 -15.66
CA ALA A 298 -2.30 -23.40 -16.63
C ALA A 298 -2.45 -21.91 -16.38
N LEU A 299 -2.58 -21.49 -15.11
CA LEU A 299 -2.61 -20.09 -14.73
C LEU A 299 -1.30 -19.39 -15.10
N TYR A 300 -0.14 -19.97 -14.77
CA TYR A 300 1.15 -19.41 -15.17
C TYR A 300 1.27 -19.26 -16.69
N GLN A 301 0.81 -20.24 -17.48
CA GLN A 301 0.80 -20.13 -18.94
C GLN A 301 -0.02 -18.92 -19.40
N ALA A 302 -1.23 -18.73 -18.85
CA ALA A 302 -2.07 -17.59 -19.20
C ALA A 302 -1.45 -16.24 -18.76
N GLU A 303 -0.91 -16.16 -17.54
CA GLU A 303 -0.19 -14.98 -17.05
C GLU A 303 1.03 -14.65 -17.93
N ARG A 304 1.78 -15.67 -18.35
CA ARG A 304 2.93 -15.53 -19.24
C ARG A 304 2.52 -14.95 -20.59
N GLU A 305 1.40 -15.39 -21.17
CA GLU A 305 0.94 -14.84 -22.46
C GLU A 305 0.52 -13.37 -22.34
N VAL A 306 -0.12 -12.96 -21.25
CA VAL A 306 -0.36 -11.53 -20.96
C VAL A 306 0.97 -10.79 -20.82
N TYR A 307 1.95 -11.36 -20.11
CA TYR A 307 3.27 -10.74 -19.98
C TYR A 307 4.02 -10.58 -21.32
N ARG A 308 3.88 -11.54 -22.23
CA ARG A 308 4.47 -11.47 -23.58
C ARG A 308 3.93 -10.27 -24.36
N GLN A 309 2.66 -9.91 -24.18
CA GLN A 309 2.06 -8.72 -24.81
C GLN A 309 2.76 -7.43 -24.36
N HIS A 310 3.25 -7.35 -23.12
CA HIS A 310 4.02 -6.19 -22.69
C HIS A 310 5.33 -5.99 -23.46
N GLY A 311 5.93 -7.07 -23.99
CA GLY A 311 7.18 -7.04 -24.76
C GLY A 311 8.45 -6.74 -23.94
N LEU A 312 8.36 -6.77 -22.60
CA LEU A 312 9.42 -6.34 -21.69
C LEU A 312 10.63 -7.29 -21.70
N THR A 313 11.82 -6.72 -21.42
CA THR A 313 13.07 -7.48 -21.28
C THR A 313 13.30 -8.02 -19.87
N LYS A 314 12.62 -7.45 -18.88
CA LYS A 314 12.73 -7.88 -17.49
C LYS A 314 12.20 -9.31 -17.33
N ALA A 315 12.78 -10.08 -16.42
CA ALA A 315 12.32 -11.44 -16.18
C ALA A 315 11.02 -11.47 -15.36
N PRO A 316 10.10 -12.42 -15.60
CA PRO A 316 8.80 -12.47 -14.94
C PRO A 316 8.91 -12.68 -13.41
N TRP A 317 9.87 -13.49 -12.95
CA TRP A 317 10.17 -13.66 -11.51
C TRP A 317 10.81 -12.44 -10.83
N GLN A 318 10.93 -11.31 -11.54
CA GLN A 318 11.34 -10.01 -10.99
C GLN A 318 10.23 -8.96 -11.05
N ILE A 319 9.00 -9.39 -11.38
CA ILE A 319 7.80 -8.57 -11.41
C ILE A 319 6.98 -8.85 -10.15
N PHE A 320 6.91 -7.86 -9.27
CA PHE A 320 6.25 -7.99 -7.96
C PHE A 320 5.02 -7.08 -7.81
N SER A 321 4.83 -6.18 -8.78
CA SER A 321 3.80 -5.13 -8.75
C SER A 321 3.70 -4.44 -10.10
N GLU A 322 2.63 -3.68 -10.26
CA GLU A 322 2.38 -2.77 -11.37
C GLU A 322 3.50 -1.72 -11.49
N ALA A 323 4.06 -1.27 -10.36
CA ALA A 323 5.26 -0.42 -10.34
C ALA A 323 6.51 -1.13 -10.89
N SER A 324 6.61 -2.46 -10.75
CA SER A 324 7.71 -3.24 -11.33
C SER A 324 7.62 -3.31 -12.85
N ILE A 325 6.39 -3.35 -13.39
CA ILE A 325 6.10 -3.24 -14.83
C ILE A 325 6.40 -1.83 -15.32
N GLY A 326 5.93 -0.80 -14.61
CA GLY A 326 6.23 0.60 -14.90
C GLY A 326 7.73 0.91 -15.01
N LYS A 327 8.52 0.46 -14.02
CA LYS A 327 10.00 0.57 -14.05
C LYS A 327 10.63 -0.19 -15.21
N ALA A 328 10.06 -1.32 -15.60
CA ALA A 328 10.54 -2.08 -16.75
C ALA A 328 10.28 -1.32 -18.06
N TYR A 329 9.11 -0.71 -18.22
CA TYR A 329 8.82 0.17 -19.36
C TYR A 329 9.80 1.33 -19.45
N LEU A 330 10.04 2.07 -18.37
CA LEU A 330 11.03 3.16 -18.35
C LEU A 330 12.41 2.68 -18.84
N SER A 331 12.87 1.53 -18.33
CA SER A 331 14.16 0.94 -18.71
C SER A 331 14.20 0.55 -20.19
N ASP A 332 13.16 -0.10 -20.70
CA ASP A 332 13.12 -0.62 -22.08
C ASP A 332 12.95 0.49 -23.12
N LEU A 333 12.21 1.56 -22.76
CA LEU A 333 12.13 2.84 -23.48
C LEU A 333 13.48 3.56 -23.55
N GLY A 334 14.44 3.19 -22.69
CA GLY A 334 15.79 3.77 -22.66
C GLY A 334 15.97 4.92 -21.67
N ILE A 335 15.03 5.10 -20.73
CA ILE A 335 15.10 6.13 -19.69
C ILE A 335 16.03 5.63 -18.57
N PRO A 336 17.12 6.34 -18.24
CA PRO A 336 18.03 5.90 -17.19
C PRO A 336 17.49 6.16 -15.77
N PRO A 337 17.98 5.44 -14.75
CA PRO A 337 17.81 5.79 -13.35
C PRO A 337 18.27 7.23 -13.05
N PHE A 338 17.45 8.04 -12.36
CA PHE A 338 17.64 9.49 -12.18
C PHE A 338 18.99 9.86 -11.54
N LEU A 339 19.28 9.32 -10.35
CA LEU A 339 20.53 9.65 -9.64
C LEU A 339 21.78 9.08 -10.33
N LYS A 340 21.62 8.08 -11.21
CA LYS A 340 22.72 7.56 -12.03
C LYS A 340 23.01 8.50 -13.20
N GLN A 341 21.97 9.04 -13.84
CA GLN A 341 22.12 9.99 -14.93
C GLN A 341 22.58 11.36 -14.43
N HIS A 342 22.03 11.83 -13.33
CA HIS A 342 22.30 13.15 -12.75
C HIS A 342 23.11 13.01 -11.46
N ALA A 343 24.25 12.31 -11.53
CA ALA A 343 25.12 12.06 -10.39
C ALA A 343 25.59 13.35 -9.69
N ALA A 344 25.66 14.49 -10.39
CA ALA A 344 26.03 15.80 -9.86
C ALA A 344 24.84 16.70 -9.44
N PHE A 345 23.59 16.22 -9.51
CA PHE A 345 22.41 17.01 -9.14
C PHE A 345 22.49 17.49 -7.69
N PRO A 346 22.24 18.77 -7.35
CA PRO A 346 22.39 19.26 -5.98
C PRO A 346 21.50 18.50 -4.98
N ARG A 347 22.11 17.83 -4.00
CA ARG A 347 21.37 17.09 -2.96
C ARG A 347 20.58 18.01 -2.04
N THR A 348 21.06 19.24 -1.86
CA THR A 348 20.34 20.31 -1.16
C THR A 348 19.02 20.63 -1.86
N ALA A 349 18.97 20.71 -3.19
CA ALA A 349 17.74 20.93 -3.93
C ALA A 349 16.73 19.77 -3.76
N ILE A 350 17.23 18.52 -3.69
CA ILE A 350 16.38 17.36 -3.32
C ILE A 350 15.84 17.55 -1.89
N GLY A 351 16.69 17.90 -0.93
CA GLY A 351 16.29 18.17 0.45
C GLY A 351 15.22 19.25 0.57
N GLN A 352 15.44 20.41 -0.05
CA GLN A 352 14.49 21.53 -0.08
C GLN A 352 13.15 21.09 -0.69
N ALA A 353 13.17 20.42 -1.85
CA ALA A 353 11.95 19.92 -2.48
C ALA A 353 11.23 18.87 -1.62
N MET A 354 11.96 17.97 -0.97
CA MET A 354 11.36 16.96 -0.08
C MET A 354 10.74 17.59 1.17
N THR A 355 11.26 18.71 1.69
CA THR A 355 10.59 19.43 2.80
C THR A 355 9.21 19.96 2.39
N SER A 356 9.01 20.26 1.10
CA SER A 356 7.71 20.66 0.53
C SER A 356 6.77 19.50 0.20
N TYR A 357 7.21 18.25 0.35
CA TYR A 357 6.42 17.10 -0.05
C TYR A 357 5.29 16.78 0.94
N TYR A 358 4.06 16.96 0.46
CA TYR A 358 2.81 16.57 1.11
C TYR A 358 1.96 15.72 0.16
N GLY A 359 1.18 14.78 0.71
CA GLY A 359 0.25 13.95 -0.06
C GLY A 359 -1.04 14.68 -0.44
N GLY A 360 -2.05 13.94 -0.87
CA GLY A 360 -3.36 14.48 -1.24
C GLY A 360 -4.08 15.19 -0.10
N ARG A 361 -5.02 16.09 -0.46
CA ARG A 361 -5.89 16.79 0.48
C ARG A 361 -7.09 15.90 0.82
N THR A 362 -7.36 15.69 2.11
CA THR A 362 -8.58 14.98 2.56
C THR A 362 -9.13 15.62 3.83
N GLU A 363 -10.41 15.99 3.80
CA GLU A 363 -11.14 16.60 4.92
C GLU A 363 -12.66 16.50 4.76
N VAL A 364 -13.38 16.52 5.88
CA VAL A 364 -14.83 16.77 5.93
C VAL A 364 -15.09 18.22 6.32
N ARG A 365 -15.85 18.94 5.49
CA ARG A 365 -16.24 20.33 5.69
C ARG A 365 -17.64 20.46 6.28
N ILE A 366 -18.56 19.55 5.98
CA ILE A 366 -19.89 19.46 6.61
C ILE A 366 -20.02 18.11 7.30
N ARG A 367 -19.97 18.13 8.64
CA ARG A 367 -19.91 16.94 9.49
C ARG A 367 -21.27 16.63 10.12
N PHE A 368 -21.66 15.36 10.14
CA PHE A 368 -22.86 14.87 10.84
C PHE A 368 -24.19 15.51 10.41
N GLN A 369 -24.25 16.04 9.19
CA GLN A 369 -25.45 16.68 8.63
C GLN A 369 -25.74 16.11 7.24
N PRO A 370 -26.94 15.56 6.99
CA PRO A 370 -27.38 15.17 5.66
C PRO A 370 -27.31 16.37 4.72
N THR A 371 -26.46 16.29 3.71
CA THR A 371 -26.23 17.39 2.78
C THR A 371 -26.46 16.92 1.36
N GLU A 372 -27.37 17.55 0.62
CA GLU A 372 -27.53 17.26 -0.81
C GLU A 372 -26.30 17.73 -1.57
N VAL A 373 -25.71 16.87 -2.39
CA VAL A 373 -24.43 17.11 -3.07
C VAL A 373 -24.47 16.71 -4.54
N ILE A 374 -23.52 17.27 -5.31
CA ILE A 374 -23.03 16.66 -6.55
C ILE A 374 -21.60 16.21 -6.31
N TYR A 375 -21.34 14.91 -6.50
CA TYR A 375 -20.03 14.31 -6.31
C TYR A 375 -19.20 14.39 -7.59
N THR A 376 -17.99 14.93 -7.49
CA THR A 376 -17.09 15.11 -8.63
C THR A 376 -15.71 14.51 -8.37
N ASP A 377 -15.01 14.13 -9.44
CA ASP A 377 -13.70 13.47 -9.38
C ASP A 377 -12.80 13.91 -10.56
N PHE A 378 -11.53 14.15 -10.28
CA PHE A 378 -10.52 14.45 -11.30
C PHE A 378 -10.01 13.17 -11.96
N THR A 379 -10.19 13.08 -13.28
CA THR A 379 -9.74 11.92 -14.07
C THR A 379 -8.24 11.73 -13.94
N SER A 380 -7.84 10.67 -13.22
CA SER A 380 -6.42 10.28 -13.06
C SER A 380 -5.53 11.45 -12.67
N GLU A 381 -5.88 12.13 -11.57
CA GLU A 381 -5.29 13.43 -11.17
C GLU A 381 -3.75 13.47 -11.28
N TYR A 382 -3.02 12.52 -10.69
CA TYR A 382 -1.56 12.54 -10.73
C TYR A 382 -0.96 12.30 -12.14
N PRO A 383 -1.39 11.30 -12.93
CA PRO A 383 -1.05 11.23 -14.35
C PRO A 383 -1.37 12.52 -15.14
N THR A 384 -2.55 13.11 -14.91
CA THR A 384 -2.94 14.37 -15.56
C THR A 384 -1.97 15.50 -15.20
N VAL A 385 -1.68 15.68 -13.92
CA VAL A 385 -0.80 16.74 -13.44
C VAL A 385 0.64 16.54 -13.94
N ASN A 386 1.12 15.28 -14.00
CA ASN A 386 2.42 14.96 -14.58
C ASN A 386 2.52 15.45 -16.04
N ALA A 387 1.50 15.17 -16.85
CA ALA A 387 1.41 15.62 -18.24
C ALA A 387 1.22 17.14 -18.36
N LEU A 388 0.34 17.74 -17.56
CA LEU A 388 0.06 19.18 -17.54
C LEU A 388 1.30 20.00 -17.21
N MET A 389 2.02 19.60 -16.16
CA MET A 389 3.28 20.23 -15.78
C MET A 389 4.39 19.87 -16.76
N ASN A 390 4.20 18.95 -17.70
CA ASN A 390 5.25 18.51 -18.62
C ASN A 390 6.49 17.95 -17.89
N ILE A 391 6.27 17.16 -16.83
CA ILE A 391 7.33 16.50 -16.05
C ILE A 391 8.14 15.54 -16.92
N GLN A 392 7.56 15.03 -18.01
CA GLN A 392 8.26 14.18 -18.99
C GLN A 392 9.52 14.86 -19.55
N GLU A 393 9.53 16.17 -19.79
CA GLU A 393 10.74 16.87 -20.27
C GLU A 393 11.85 16.88 -19.22
N LEU A 394 11.53 16.97 -17.93
CA LEU A 394 12.50 16.81 -16.85
C LEU A 394 13.01 15.37 -16.76
N LEU A 395 12.14 14.37 -16.94
CA LEU A 395 12.50 12.95 -16.95
C LEU A 395 13.42 12.58 -18.12
N LEU A 396 13.24 13.22 -19.27
CA LEU A 396 14.00 12.97 -20.50
C LEU A 396 15.18 13.92 -20.69
N ALA A 397 15.43 14.83 -19.75
CA ALA A 397 16.50 15.81 -19.86
C ALA A 397 17.88 15.15 -19.81
N GLN A 398 18.85 15.60 -20.62
CA GLN A 398 20.24 15.13 -20.48
C GLN A 398 20.88 15.68 -19.20
N LYS A 399 20.56 16.93 -18.86
CA LYS A 399 20.96 17.61 -17.62
C LYS A 399 19.75 18.39 -17.10
N ILE A 400 19.63 18.51 -15.78
CA ILE A 400 18.66 19.39 -15.14
C ILE A 400 19.44 20.43 -14.35
N GLU A 401 19.17 21.70 -14.63
CA GLU A 401 19.75 22.81 -13.88
C GLU A 401 18.81 23.26 -12.77
N VAL A 402 19.40 23.62 -11.64
CA VAL A 402 18.71 24.23 -10.52
C VAL A 402 19.08 25.72 -10.54
N GLN A 403 18.12 26.57 -10.89
CA GLN A 403 18.35 28.00 -11.07
C GLN A 403 17.57 28.79 -10.00
N PRO A 404 18.20 29.76 -9.30
CA PRO A 404 17.47 30.71 -8.48
C PRO A 404 16.44 31.46 -9.31
N CYS A 405 15.23 31.66 -8.78
CA CYS A 405 14.12 32.27 -9.53
C CYS A 405 13.20 33.13 -8.66
N LEU A 406 13.75 33.82 -7.64
CA LEU A 406 12.94 34.59 -6.67
C LEU A 406 12.06 35.65 -7.35
N GLU A 407 12.63 36.51 -8.18
CA GLU A 407 11.89 37.58 -8.88
C GLU A 407 10.82 37.03 -9.82
N GLU A 408 11.15 35.98 -10.57
CA GLU A 408 10.21 35.28 -11.45
C GLU A 408 9.06 34.64 -10.65
N ALA A 409 9.36 33.96 -9.54
CA ALA A 409 8.35 33.36 -8.67
C ALA A 409 7.44 34.42 -8.03
N GLN A 410 7.99 35.56 -7.60
CA GLN A 410 7.22 36.70 -7.09
C GLN A 410 6.31 37.30 -8.17
N HIS A 411 6.82 37.44 -9.39
CA HIS A 411 6.04 37.90 -10.53
C HIS A 411 4.89 36.93 -10.84
N LEU A 412 5.16 35.62 -10.97
CA LEU A 412 4.15 34.60 -11.21
C LEU A 412 3.10 34.56 -10.08
N LEU A 413 3.54 34.60 -8.82
CA LEU A 413 2.63 34.69 -7.67
C LEU A 413 1.75 35.93 -7.73
N THR A 414 2.23 37.05 -8.25
CA THR A 414 1.44 38.28 -8.33
C THR A 414 0.46 38.24 -9.51
N THR A 415 0.91 37.80 -10.69
CA THR A 415 0.17 37.93 -11.95
C THR A 415 -0.74 36.77 -12.29
N ILE A 416 -0.41 35.53 -11.89
CA ILE A 416 -1.25 34.37 -12.21
C ILE A 416 -2.62 34.51 -11.54
N SER A 417 -3.66 34.45 -12.37
CA SER A 417 -5.07 34.41 -11.98
C SER A 417 -5.64 33.01 -12.14
N LEU A 418 -6.87 32.80 -11.70
CA LEU A 418 -7.61 31.56 -11.94
C LEU A 418 -7.78 31.27 -13.44
N ASP A 419 -8.04 32.30 -14.25
CA ASP A 419 -8.23 32.14 -15.70
C ASP A 419 -6.93 31.71 -16.40
N GLU A 420 -5.78 32.21 -15.94
CA GLU A 420 -4.48 31.74 -16.44
C GLU A 420 -4.21 30.27 -16.05
N LEU A 421 -4.62 29.84 -14.85
CA LEU A 421 -4.47 28.45 -14.42
C LEU A 421 -5.38 27.47 -15.19
N LEU A 422 -6.47 27.95 -15.80
CA LEU A 422 -7.31 27.15 -16.70
C LEU A 422 -6.69 26.96 -18.10
N LYS A 423 -5.47 27.48 -18.34
CA LYS A 423 -4.71 27.29 -19.58
C LYS A 423 -3.55 26.33 -19.36
N LYS A 424 -3.40 25.33 -20.24
CA LYS A 424 -2.32 24.32 -20.18
C LYS A 424 -0.92 24.94 -20.16
N GLN A 425 -0.72 26.04 -20.89
CA GLN A 425 0.58 26.68 -21.06
C GLN A 425 1.16 27.24 -19.76
N THR A 426 0.32 27.48 -18.75
CA THR A 426 0.73 28.00 -17.44
C THR A 426 1.41 26.92 -16.58
N TRP A 427 1.01 25.66 -16.72
CA TRP A 427 1.41 24.58 -15.82
C TRP A 427 2.91 24.22 -15.86
N PRO A 428 3.60 24.24 -17.03
CA PRO A 428 5.05 24.07 -17.08
C PRO A 428 5.85 25.15 -16.33
N LEU A 429 5.28 26.34 -16.09
CA LEU A 429 5.95 27.41 -15.33
C LEU A 429 6.02 27.12 -13.82
N LEU A 430 5.31 26.09 -13.37
CA LEU A 430 5.18 25.74 -11.94
C LEU A 430 6.28 24.79 -11.44
N HIS A 431 7.37 24.58 -12.20
CA HIS A 431 8.55 23.76 -11.82
C HIS A 431 9.43 24.40 -10.74
N SER A 432 8.81 25.11 -9.81
CA SER A 432 9.48 26.03 -8.90
C SER A 432 9.09 25.74 -7.46
N PHE A 433 10.06 25.89 -6.57
CA PHE A 433 9.90 25.82 -5.13
C PHE A 433 10.18 27.19 -4.54
N VAL A 434 9.38 27.58 -3.55
CA VAL A 434 9.43 28.89 -2.91
C VAL A 434 9.53 28.72 -1.40
N LYS A 435 10.37 29.53 -0.75
CA LYS A 435 10.51 29.57 0.70
C LYS A 435 9.59 30.63 1.26
N VAL A 436 8.54 30.21 1.94
CA VAL A 436 7.46 31.07 2.46
C VAL A 436 7.74 31.40 3.92
N ILE A 437 7.57 32.67 4.31
CA ILE A 437 7.37 33.07 5.71
C ILE A 437 5.87 33.10 5.96
N PRO A 438 5.31 32.14 6.73
CA PRO A 438 3.86 32.08 6.94
C PRO A 438 3.35 33.29 7.71
N ASP A 439 2.27 33.88 7.21
CA ASP A 439 1.57 35.00 7.86
C ASP A 439 0.06 34.91 7.57
N GLY A 440 -0.61 33.90 8.12
CA GLY A 440 -2.03 33.63 7.85
C GLY A 440 -2.26 32.98 6.48
N ASP A 441 -1.24 32.36 5.91
CA ASP A 441 -1.31 31.63 4.64
C ASP A 441 -2.02 30.28 4.82
N LEU A 442 -2.76 29.84 3.80
CA LEU A 442 -3.42 28.54 3.82
C LEU A 442 -2.54 27.46 3.19
N LEU A 443 -1.86 26.68 4.03
CA LEU A 443 -0.77 25.80 3.62
C LEU A 443 -0.98 24.35 4.10
N PRO A 444 -0.46 23.34 3.36
CA PRO A 444 -0.43 21.97 3.86
C PRO A 444 0.58 21.86 5.02
N VAL A 445 0.14 21.28 6.13
CA VAL A 445 0.95 21.09 7.34
C VAL A 445 0.86 19.65 7.82
N ARG A 446 2.02 19.00 7.97
CA ARG A 446 2.15 17.68 8.60
C ARG A 446 2.42 17.84 10.09
N THR A 447 1.48 17.43 10.93
CA THR A 447 1.62 17.50 12.40
C THR A 447 0.74 16.45 13.11
N ASN A 448 0.83 16.39 14.44
CA ASN A 448 -0.04 15.59 15.29
C ASN A 448 -1.31 16.40 15.61
N TYR A 449 -2.40 16.10 14.90
CA TYR A 449 -3.67 16.83 15.07
C TYR A 449 -4.49 16.36 16.30
N GLY A 450 -4.26 15.14 16.82
CA GLY A 450 -5.01 14.58 17.95
C GLY A 450 -4.17 14.34 19.21
N ASP A 451 -4.77 14.53 20.39
CA ASP A 451 -4.08 14.48 21.71
C ASP A 451 -3.58 13.08 22.11
N GLN A 452 -4.07 12.03 21.44
CA GLN A 452 -3.68 10.62 21.66
C GLN A 452 -3.11 9.95 20.39
N CYS A 453 -2.87 10.74 19.32
CA CYS A 453 -2.39 10.21 18.05
C CYS A 453 -0.89 10.44 17.90
N ALA A 454 -0.10 9.39 18.06
CA ALA A 454 1.34 9.42 17.79
C ALA A 454 1.63 9.58 16.28
N ALA A 455 0.71 9.19 15.40
CA ALA A 455 0.87 9.34 13.96
C ALA A 455 0.68 10.79 13.48
N THR A 456 1.61 11.27 12.65
CA THR A 456 1.50 12.56 11.98
C THR A 456 0.53 12.48 10.80
N ASN A 457 -0.36 13.46 10.68
CA ASN A 457 -1.30 13.60 9.56
C ASN A 457 -1.06 14.91 8.81
N ILE A 458 -1.65 15.05 7.62
CA ILE A 458 -1.56 16.27 6.79
C ILE A 458 -2.93 16.95 6.78
N GLY A 459 -2.97 18.23 7.12
CA GLY A 459 -4.13 19.11 7.02
C GLY A 459 -3.82 20.35 6.17
N LEU A 460 -4.86 20.95 5.58
CA LEU A 460 -4.77 22.24 4.91
C LEU A 460 -5.29 23.30 5.90
N ASN A 461 -4.37 24.10 6.45
CA ASN A 461 -4.63 24.92 7.63
C ASN A 461 -4.11 26.33 7.44
N TYR A 462 -4.70 27.29 8.18
CA TYR A 462 -4.14 28.62 8.27
C TYR A 462 -2.88 28.55 9.12
N VAL A 463 -1.77 29.08 8.59
CA VAL A 463 -0.50 29.12 9.29
C VAL A 463 -0.19 30.57 9.61
N ASP A 464 -0.54 30.99 10.82
CA ASP A 464 -0.50 32.40 11.21
C ASP A 464 0.91 32.91 11.45
N SER A 465 1.82 32.01 11.86
CA SER A 465 3.21 32.35 12.11
C SER A 465 4.08 31.10 12.10
N GLY A 466 5.37 31.27 11.83
CA GLY A 466 6.36 30.20 11.92
C GLY A 466 7.70 30.53 11.27
N PRO A 467 8.72 29.67 11.43
CA PRO A 467 9.96 29.79 10.67
C PRO A 467 9.69 29.62 9.16
N ALA A 468 10.54 30.22 8.33
CA ALA A 468 10.43 30.08 6.87
C ALA A 468 10.62 28.62 6.43
N VAL A 469 9.81 28.16 5.46
CA VAL A 469 9.84 26.77 4.96
C VAL A 469 9.54 26.69 3.47
N TRP A 470 10.08 25.67 2.81
CA TRP A 470 9.89 25.44 1.38
C TRP A 470 8.52 24.82 1.07
N TYR A 471 7.85 25.40 0.08
CA TYR A 471 6.65 24.89 -0.56
C TYR A 471 6.85 24.83 -2.07
N SER A 472 6.04 24.02 -2.76
CA SER A 472 5.90 24.18 -4.22
C SER A 472 5.21 25.51 -4.53
N LEU A 473 5.57 26.15 -5.66
CA LEU A 473 4.85 27.32 -6.15
C LEU A 473 3.34 27.04 -6.32
N ALA A 474 2.95 25.80 -6.64
CA ALA A 474 1.56 25.42 -6.75
C ALA A 474 0.79 25.50 -5.42
N ASP A 475 1.41 25.15 -4.29
CA ASP A 475 0.79 25.30 -2.96
C ASP A 475 0.67 26.78 -2.57
N ALA A 476 1.66 27.60 -2.91
CA ALA A 476 1.60 29.05 -2.67
C ALA A 476 0.50 29.73 -3.52
N LEU A 477 0.33 29.31 -4.77
CA LEU A 477 -0.79 29.76 -5.61
C LEU A 477 -2.14 29.28 -5.06
N ALA A 478 -2.23 28.05 -4.56
CA ALA A 478 -3.45 27.54 -3.92
C ALA A 478 -3.82 28.40 -2.69
N SER A 479 -2.83 28.76 -1.85
CA SER A 479 -3.02 29.71 -0.74
C SER A 479 -3.55 31.04 -1.25
N LYS A 480 -2.92 31.63 -2.28
CA LYS A 480 -3.35 32.90 -2.88
C LYS A 480 -4.79 32.86 -3.37
N LEU A 481 -5.18 31.81 -4.09
CA LEU A 481 -6.53 31.69 -4.65
C LEU A 481 -7.61 31.65 -3.56
N LEU A 482 -7.35 30.90 -2.48
CA LEU A 482 -8.32 30.65 -1.42
C LEU A 482 -8.37 31.77 -0.39
N THR A 483 -7.25 32.44 -0.12
CA THR A 483 -7.18 33.53 0.87
C THR A 483 -7.33 34.93 0.25
N GLY A 484 -7.02 35.08 -1.05
CA GLY A 484 -6.87 36.39 -1.70
C GLY A 484 -5.56 37.12 -1.35
N LYS A 485 -4.74 36.58 -0.44
CA LYS A 485 -3.46 37.15 -0.02
C LYS A 485 -2.32 36.53 -0.81
N THR A 486 -1.37 37.34 -1.27
CA THR A 486 -0.13 36.82 -1.88
C THR A 486 0.86 36.40 -0.77
N PRO A 487 1.29 35.13 -0.71
CA PRO A 487 2.25 34.66 0.30
C PRO A 487 3.59 35.40 0.22
N HIS A 488 4.21 35.65 1.37
CA HIS A 488 5.52 36.29 1.44
C HIS A 488 6.63 35.27 1.21
N ILE A 489 7.32 35.38 0.07
CA ILE A 489 8.43 34.49 -0.29
C ILE A 489 9.79 35.20 -0.20
N VAL A 490 10.77 34.49 0.36
CA VAL A 490 12.13 35.02 0.63
C VAL A 490 13.23 34.32 -0.15
N ASP A 491 12.94 33.18 -0.77
CA ASP A 491 13.86 32.45 -1.63
C ASP A 491 13.06 31.60 -2.63
N ALA A 492 13.64 31.29 -3.79
CA ALA A 492 13.02 30.40 -4.77
C ALA A 492 14.04 29.78 -5.72
N PHE A 493 13.79 28.55 -6.17
CA PHE A 493 14.52 27.93 -7.27
C PHE A 493 13.59 27.15 -8.20
N LYS A 494 14.01 27.00 -9.45
CA LYS A 494 13.30 26.22 -10.47
C LYS A 494 14.18 25.14 -11.09
N LEU A 495 13.52 24.12 -11.63
CA LEU A 495 14.16 23.04 -12.38
C LEU A 495 14.06 23.34 -13.87
N VAL A 496 15.20 23.33 -14.58
CA VAL A 496 15.25 23.61 -16.02
C VAL A 496 15.86 22.43 -16.75
N PRO A 497 15.11 21.74 -17.64
CA PRO A 497 15.66 20.66 -18.46
C PRO A 497 16.61 21.19 -19.53
N GLN A 498 17.71 20.48 -19.79
CA GLN A 498 18.71 20.79 -20.79
C GLN A 498 19.01 19.56 -21.66
N GLY A 499 18.80 19.70 -22.97
CA GLY A 499 18.91 18.62 -23.93
C GLY A 499 17.91 17.48 -23.69
N ARG A 500 17.87 16.49 -24.59
CA ARG A 500 16.96 15.34 -24.47
C ARG A 500 17.68 14.03 -24.75
N ILE A 501 17.41 13.00 -23.95
CA ILE A 501 17.89 11.65 -24.21
C ILE A 501 17.15 11.02 -25.39
N LYS A 502 17.79 10.09 -26.10
CA LYS A 502 17.12 9.30 -27.13
C LYS A 502 16.37 8.15 -26.48
N THR A 503 15.11 7.98 -26.87
CA THR A 503 14.24 6.90 -26.41
C THR A 503 13.82 6.00 -27.57
N LYS A 504 13.29 4.83 -27.23
CA LYS A 504 12.72 3.89 -28.22
C LYS A 504 11.22 4.11 -28.36
N VAL A 505 10.68 3.77 -29.53
CA VAL A 505 9.24 3.66 -29.75
C VAL A 505 8.76 2.33 -29.16
N TRP A 506 7.57 2.32 -28.56
CA TRP A 506 7.02 1.14 -27.89
C TRP A 506 5.53 0.95 -28.15
N ASN A 507 5.08 -0.30 -28.32
CA ASN A 507 3.66 -0.63 -28.43
C ASN A 507 3.16 -1.17 -27.09
N LEU A 508 2.27 -0.45 -26.41
CA LEU A 508 1.66 -0.94 -25.17
C LEU A 508 0.86 -2.22 -25.46
N PHE A 509 1.15 -3.29 -24.72
CA PHE A 509 0.51 -4.60 -24.91
C PHE A 509 0.56 -5.12 -26.36
N GLY A 510 1.56 -4.71 -27.14
CA GLY A 510 1.69 -5.08 -28.55
C GLY A 510 0.68 -4.41 -29.48
N ASP A 511 -0.18 -3.51 -28.98
CA ASP A 511 -1.20 -2.82 -29.77
C ASP A 511 -0.60 -1.60 -30.48
N LYS A 512 -0.66 -1.60 -31.82
CA LYS A 512 -0.17 -0.50 -32.66
C LYS A 512 -0.98 0.80 -32.46
N HIS A 513 -2.25 0.72 -32.07
CA HIS A 513 -3.04 1.90 -31.77
C HIS A 513 -2.54 2.64 -30.51
N PHE A 514 -1.82 1.94 -29.64
CA PHE A 514 -1.17 2.46 -28.43
C PHE A 514 0.35 2.44 -28.55
N THR A 515 0.84 2.78 -29.74
CA THR A 515 2.24 3.15 -29.94
C THR A 515 2.54 4.42 -29.13
N ILE A 516 3.67 4.40 -28.41
CA ILE A 516 4.26 5.51 -27.68
C ILE A 516 5.55 5.90 -28.38
N ASP A 517 5.55 7.11 -28.92
CA ASP A 517 6.74 7.81 -29.36
C ASP A 517 6.94 9.01 -28.42
N LEU A 518 7.87 8.90 -27.46
CA LEU A 518 8.02 9.95 -26.45
C LEU A 518 8.39 11.30 -27.05
N GLU A 519 8.94 11.36 -28.27
CA GLU A 519 9.18 12.64 -28.95
C GLU A 519 7.89 13.43 -29.23
N LYS A 520 6.74 12.74 -29.32
CA LYS A 520 5.44 13.31 -29.72
C LYS A 520 4.33 13.08 -28.70
N ASP A 521 4.44 12.02 -27.90
CA ASP A 521 3.42 11.55 -26.98
C ASP A 521 3.86 11.74 -25.52
N ASP A 522 2.89 11.97 -24.64
CA ASP A 522 3.09 11.82 -23.20
C ASP A 522 2.80 10.36 -22.80
N LEU A 523 3.76 9.73 -22.11
CA LEU A 523 3.68 8.31 -21.72
C LEU A 523 2.40 8.00 -20.95
N PHE A 524 2.06 8.81 -19.95
CA PHE A 524 0.97 8.51 -19.03
C PHE A 524 -0.38 8.87 -19.63
N ALA A 525 -0.45 9.91 -20.46
CA ALA A 525 -1.63 10.21 -21.27
C ALA A 525 -2.02 9.01 -22.13
N ARG A 526 -1.07 8.40 -22.85
CA ARG A 526 -1.33 7.22 -23.71
C ARG A 526 -1.79 5.99 -22.90
N VAL A 527 -1.23 5.77 -21.72
CA VAL A 527 -1.67 4.68 -20.81
C VAL A 527 -3.12 4.89 -20.35
N ILE A 528 -3.49 6.12 -19.99
CA ILE A 528 -4.86 6.46 -19.55
C ILE A 528 -5.85 6.40 -20.72
N GLU A 529 -5.46 6.80 -21.92
CA GLU A 529 -6.27 6.64 -23.13
C GLU A 529 -6.56 5.17 -23.43
N MET A 530 -5.57 4.28 -23.33
CA MET A 530 -5.77 2.83 -23.45
C MET A 530 -6.75 2.30 -22.41
N ARG A 531 -6.61 2.74 -21.17
CA ARG A 531 -7.53 2.37 -20.09
C ARG A 531 -8.97 2.79 -20.40
N ALA A 532 -9.16 3.97 -20.99
CA ALA A 532 -10.47 4.46 -21.40
C ALA A 532 -11.10 3.57 -22.46
N ASP A 533 -10.31 3.14 -23.43
CA ASP A 533 -10.75 2.27 -24.52
C ASP A 533 -11.17 0.90 -24.00
N ILE A 534 -10.40 0.31 -23.07
CA ILE A 534 -10.78 -0.95 -22.39
C ILE A 534 -12.09 -0.78 -21.62
N LYS A 535 -12.26 0.32 -20.88
CA LYS A 535 -13.52 0.62 -20.19
C LYS A 535 -14.71 0.73 -21.15
N ARG A 536 -14.51 1.26 -22.36
CA ARG A 536 -15.58 1.29 -23.39
C ARG A 536 -15.91 -0.13 -23.87
N GLN A 537 -14.90 -0.97 -24.12
CA GLN A 537 -15.11 -2.37 -24.49
C GLN A 537 -15.91 -3.14 -23.42
N MET A 538 -15.61 -2.90 -22.14
CA MET A 538 -16.33 -3.53 -21.01
C MET A 538 -17.82 -3.24 -21.01
N LYS A 539 -18.26 -2.06 -21.47
CA LYS A 539 -19.70 -1.69 -21.51
C LYS A 539 -20.51 -2.57 -22.47
N HIS A 540 -19.85 -3.26 -23.38
CA HIS A 540 -20.49 -4.17 -24.35
C HIS A 540 -20.42 -5.65 -23.93
N GLN A 541 -19.88 -5.94 -22.74
CA GLN A 541 -19.76 -7.30 -22.22
C GLN A 541 -20.80 -7.57 -21.14
N GLU A 542 -21.24 -8.84 -21.04
CA GLU A 542 -22.09 -9.28 -19.94
C GLU A 542 -21.33 -9.18 -18.61
N GLN A 543 -21.97 -8.59 -17.60
CA GLN A 543 -21.39 -8.46 -16.28
C GLN A 543 -21.02 -9.84 -15.71
N HIS A 544 -19.83 -9.97 -15.12
CA HIS A 544 -19.30 -11.22 -14.55
C HIS A 544 -18.92 -12.34 -15.55
N SER A 545 -19.03 -12.11 -16.86
CA SER A 545 -18.40 -12.97 -17.87
C SER A 545 -16.88 -12.97 -17.72
N ASP A 546 -16.21 -14.04 -18.17
CA ASP A 546 -14.75 -14.15 -18.13
C ASP A 546 -14.07 -13.01 -18.92
N GLU A 547 -14.70 -12.56 -20.02
CA GLU A 547 -14.25 -11.40 -20.79
C GLU A 547 -14.33 -10.11 -19.97
N PHE A 548 -15.47 -9.85 -19.32
CA PHE A 548 -15.62 -8.69 -18.46
C PHE A 548 -14.60 -8.67 -17.32
N LEU A 549 -14.37 -9.82 -16.67
CA LEU A 549 -13.41 -9.94 -15.56
C LEU A 549 -11.96 -9.73 -16.01
N TYR A 550 -11.60 -10.19 -17.20
CA TYR A 550 -10.30 -9.96 -17.81
C TYR A 550 -10.09 -8.47 -18.13
N LEU A 551 -11.05 -7.83 -18.81
CA LEU A 551 -10.98 -6.41 -19.17
C LEU A 551 -11.00 -5.50 -17.92
N ASP A 552 -11.78 -5.85 -16.89
CA ASP A 552 -11.73 -5.14 -15.60
C ASP A 552 -10.33 -5.24 -14.98
N GLY A 553 -9.72 -6.43 -15.03
CA GLY A 553 -8.34 -6.61 -14.61
C GLY A 553 -7.36 -5.71 -15.38
N LEU A 554 -7.44 -5.69 -16.71
CA LEU A 554 -6.57 -4.85 -17.53
C LEU A 554 -6.73 -3.35 -17.21
N GLN A 555 -7.96 -2.85 -17.06
CA GLN A 555 -8.15 -1.43 -16.75
C GLN A 555 -7.65 -1.07 -15.34
N GLN A 556 -7.73 -1.99 -14.36
CA GLN A 556 -7.13 -1.80 -13.04
C GLN A 556 -5.60 -1.81 -13.11
N ALA A 557 -5.00 -2.74 -13.86
CA ALA A 557 -3.56 -2.79 -14.06
C ALA A 557 -3.05 -1.49 -14.71
N LEU A 558 -3.68 -1.01 -15.79
CA LEU A 558 -3.32 0.26 -16.43
C LEU A 558 -3.45 1.45 -15.47
N LYS A 559 -4.51 1.50 -14.65
CA LYS A 559 -4.68 2.53 -13.61
C LYS A 559 -3.49 2.54 -12.65
N LEU A 560 -3.10 1.37 -12.17
CA LEU A 560 -2.02 1.22 -11.19
C LEU A 560 -0.63 1.42 -11.80
N ILE A 561 -0.39 0.98 -13.04
CA ILE A 561 0.84 1.28 -13.78
C ILE A 561 0.97 2.80 -13.95
N ALA A 562 -0.06 3.49 -14.41
CA ALA A 562 -0.04 4.95 -14.58
C ALA A 562 0.28 5.64 -13.24
N ASN A 563 -0.51 5.41 -12.19
CA ASN A 563 -0.35 6.08 -10.90
C ASN A 563 0.98 5.75 -10.20
N SER A 564 1.41 4.49 -10.24
CA SER A 564 2.66 4.08 -9.60
C SER A 564 3.89 4.59 -10.33
N THR A 565 3.84 4.79 -11.65
CA THR A 565 5.00 5.19 -12.46
C THR A 565 5.07 6.71 -12.65
N SER A 566 3.94 7.40 -12.82
CA SER A 566 3.90 8.86 -13.00
C SER A 566 4.27 9.62 -11.73
N TYR A 567 4.06 9.00 -10.56
CA TYR A 567 4.29 9.62 -9.27
C TYR A 567 5.02 8.69 -8.29
N GLY A 568 4.48 7.49 -8.04
CA GLY A 568 4.95 6.62 -6.95
C GLY A 568 6.45 6.28 -7.02
N VAL A 569 6.95 6.01 -8.22
CA VAL A 569 8.35 5.67 -8.49
C VAL A 569 9.29 6.87 -8.28
N LEU A 570 8.80 8.09 -8.53
CA LEU A 570 9.57 9.33 -8.39
C LEU A 570 9.82 9.66 -6.91
N VAL A 571 9.01 9.13 -6.00
CA VAL A 571 9.18 9.26 -4.54
C VAL A 571 9.52 7.93 -3.87
N GLU A 572 9.93 6.91 -4.63
CA GLU A 572 10.28 5.59 -4.08
C GLU A 572 11.51 5.71 -3.18
N ILE A 573 11.35 5.37 -1.89
CA ILE A 573 12.42 5.23 -0.92
C ILE A 573 12.27 3.84 -0.32
N ASN A 574 13.37 3.10 -0.27
CA ASN A 574 13.44 1.76 0.26
C ASN A 574 14.12 1.82 1.63
N LEU A 575 13.43 1.34 2.65
CA LEU A 575 13.98 1.24 4.00
C LEU A 575 14.93 0.03 4.10
N ASP A 576 16.16 0.28 4.50
CA ASP A 576 17.10 -0.70 5.03
C ASP A 576 17.22 -0.55 6.55
N ASP A 577 16.44 -1.36 7.24
CA ASP A 577 16.41 -1.50 8.70
C ASP A 577 17.33 -2.63 9.20
N SER A 578 18.21 -3.16 8.35
CA SER A 578 19.11 -4.27 8.71
C SER A 578 20.33 -3.87 9.55
N LEU A 579 20.44 -2.61 9.94
CA LEU A 579 21.63 -2.06 10.60
C LEU A 579 21.54 -2.20 12.13
N ASP A 580 22.39 -3.06 12.70
CA ASP A 580 22.49 -3.24 14.16
C ASP A 580 23.01 -1.99 14.91
N ARG A 581 23.77 -1.14 14.21
CA ARG A 581 24.41 0.07 14.75
C ARG A 581 24.03 1.28 13.92
N ALA A 582 23.89 2.43 14.58
CA ALA A 582 23.60 3.68 13.90
C ALA A 582 24.79 4.07 13.00
N VAL A 583 24.54 4.22 11.70
CA VAL A 583 25.54 4.61 10.71
C VAL A 583 25.50 6.11 10.47
N PRO A 584 26.65 6.76 10.17
CA PRO A 584 26.66 8.18 9.82
C PRO A 584 25.94 8.44 8.51
N VAL A 585 25.11 9.48 8.51
CA VAL A 585 24.37 9.94 7.34
C VAL A 585 24.46 11.46 7.21
N LYS A 586 24.39 11.94 5.97
CA LYS A 586 24.10 13.33 5.64
C LYS A 586 22.60 13.50 5.49
N VAL A 587 22.08 14.56 6.09
CA VAL A 587 20.66 14.92 6.07
C VAL A 587 20.55 16.24 5.34
N TYR A 588 19.88 16.23 4.20
CA TYR A 588 19.65 17.40 3.36
C TYR A 588 18.24 17.93 3.57
N THR A 589 18.17 19.19 3.98
CA THR A 589 16.94 19.99 4.12
C THR A 589 17.19 21.32 3.41
N ASP A 590 17.01 22.45 4.09
CA ASP A 590 17.54 23.75 3.67
C ASP A 590 19.07 23.83 3.82
N GLN A 591 19.63 23.00 4.70
CA GLN A 591 21.07 22.87 4.93
C GLN A 591 21.47 21.39 4.89
N CYS A 592 22.78 21.12 4.81
CA CYS A 592 23.33 19.79 4.98
C CYS A 592 23.81 19.63 6.43
N GLN A 593 23.26 18.64 7.14
CA GLN A 593 23.62 18.31 8.52
C GLN A 593 24.12 16.87 8.60
N HIS A 594 24.91 16.56 9.63
CA HIS A 594 25.37 15.20 9.90
C HIS A 594 24.53 14.59 11.01
N SER A 595 24.10 13.34 10.83
CA SER A 595 23.33 12.59 11.82
C SER A 595 23.74 11.12 11.81
N LYS A 596 23.07 10.29 12.62
CA LYS A 596 23.24 8.83 12.60
C LYS A 596 21.88 8.14 12.66
N THR A 597 21.70 7.05 11.91
CA THR A 597 20.45 6.27 11.91
C THR A 597 20.71 4.77 11.84
N LYS A 598 19.80 3.98 12.40
CA LYS A 598 19.73 2.51 12.23
C LYS A 598 18.79 2.09 11.10
N ALA A 599 18.01 3.02 10.57
CA ALA A 599 17.06 2.79 9.50
C ALA A 599 17.48 3.69 8.32
N LEU A 600 18.25 3.13 7.41
CA LEU A 600 18.75 3.85 6.25
C LEU A 600 17.65 3.91 5.18
N GLU A 601 17.42 5.09 4.63
CA GLU A 601 16.49 5.29 3.53
C GLU A 601 17.27 5.42 2.23
N GLU A 602 17.07 4.47 1.32
CA GLU A 602 17.74 4.45 0.02
C GLU A 602 16.77 4.80 -1.11
N PRO A 603 17.07 5.77 -1.97
CA PRO A 603 16.22 6.11 -3.10
C PRO A 603 16.08 4.93 -4.08
N GLY A 604 14.87 4.70 -4.57
CA GLY A 604 14.61 3.76 -5.65
C GLY A 604 15.30 4.19 -6.96
N PRO A 605 15.41 3.29 -7.97
CA PRO A 605 16.17 3.58 -9.19
C PRO A 605 15.73 4.86 -9.93
N TYR A 606 14.42 5.11 -9.98
CA TYR A 606 13.84 6.26 -10.66
C TYR A 606 13.36 7.34 -9.67
N PHE A 607 13.87 7.34 -8.44
CA PHE A 607 13.58 8.40 -7.48
C PHE A 607 14.01 9.75 -8.04
N MET A 608 13.05 10.65 -8.18
CA MET A 608 13.19 12.03 -8.64
C MET A 608 12.37 12.90 -7.68
N GLY A 609 12.79 12.93 -6.42
CA GLY A 609 12.08 13.56 -5.31
C GLY A 609 11.48 14.94 -5.61
N PRO A 610 12.22 15.87 -6.27
CA PRO A 610 11.66 17.16 -6.67
C PRO A 610 10.40 17.05 -7.54
N CYS A 611 10.42 16.29 -8.62
CA CYS A 611 9.22 16.09 -9.45
C CYS A 611 8.12 15.36 -8.69
N GLY A 612 8.49 14.39 -7.85
CA GLY A 612 7.57 13.71 -6.96
C GLY A 612 6.86 14.63 -5.95
N ALA A 613 7.48 15.74 -5.56
CA ALA A 613 6.87 16.76 -4.69
C ALA A 613 5.95 17.74 -5.46
N LEU A 614 6.30 18.06 -6.71
CA LEU A 614 5.50 18.95 -7.56
C LEU A 614 4.11 18.38 -7.88
N ILE A 615 4.02 17.08 -8.19
CA ILE A 615 2.78 16.44 -8.64
C ILE A 615 1.63 16.55 -7.62
N PRO A 616 1.76 16.11 -6.35
CA PRO A 616 0.67 16.22 -5.40
C PRO A 616 0.37 17.68 -5.02
N ALA A 617 1.34 18.59 -5.08
CA ALA A 617 1.10 20.03 -4.88
C ALA A 617 0.21 20.63 -5.96
N ALA A 618 0.46 20.26 -7.22
CA ALA A 618 -0.34 20.69 -8.34
C ALA A 618 -1.72 20.00 -8.40
N GLY A 619 -1.86 18.78 -7.84
CA GLY A 619 -3.18 18.18 -7.55
C GLY A 619 -3.98 18.99 -6.51
N ARG A 620 -3.34 19.40 -5.41
CA ARG A 620 -3.97 20.31 -4.43
C ARG A 620 -4.37 21.65 -5.06
N LEU A 621 -3.61 22.16 -6.03
CA LEU A 621 -3.97 23.36 -6.78
C LEU A 621 -5.24 23.14 -7.63
N LEU A 622 -5.43 21.99 -8.29
CA LEU A 622 -6.68 21.66 -8.99
C LEU A 622 -7.89 21.72 -8.05
N LEU A 623 -7.79 21.14 -6.86
CA LEU A 623 -8.84 21.20 -5.85
C LEU A 623 -9.09 22.63 -5.35
N ALA A 624 -8.03 23.44 -5.16
CA ALA A 624 -8.17 24.84 -4.78
C ALA A 624 -8.87 25.68 -5.86
N MET A 625 -8.57 25.42 -7.14
CA MET A 625 -9.27 26.02 -8.27
C MET A 625 -10.76 25.64 -8.26
N ALA A 626 -11.08 24.36 -8.02
CA ALA A 626 -12.46 23.88 -7.97
C ALA A 626 -13.24 24.50 -6.80
N GLU A 627 -12.63 24.58 -5.61
CA GLU A 627 -13.19 25.27 -4.44
C GLU A 627 -13.42 26.76 -4.71
N LYS A 628 -12.47 27.43 -5.36
CA LYS A 628 -12.61 28.85 -5.71
C LYS A 628 -13.73 29.08 -6.73
N LEU A 629 -13.83 28.26 -7.76
CA LEU A 629 -14.89 28.33 -8.77
C LEU A 629 -16.28 28.10 -8.17
N ALA A 630 -16.40 27.20 -7.20
CA ALA A 630 -17.63 26.95 -6.44
C ALA A 630 -17.97 28.13 -5.53
N THR A 631 -17.00 28.63 -4.76
CA THR A 631 -17.18 29.77 -3.85
C THR A 631 -17.66 31.01 -4.61
N ASN A 632 -17.08 31.30 -5.78
CA ASN A 632 -17.50 32.42 -6.65
C ASN A 632 -18.96 32.28 -7.15
N ARG A 633 -19.54 31.08 -7.09
CA ARG A 633 -20.93 30.79 -7.48
C ARG A 633 -21.87 30.62 -6.28
N GLY A 634 -21.39 30.89 -5.06
CA GLY A 634 -22.12 30.76 -3.81
C GLY A 634 -22.30 29.30 -3.35
N ILE A 635 -21.41 28.40 -3.77
CA ILE A 635 -21.47 26.96 -3.48
C ILE A 635 -20.30 26.58 -2.58
N ASP A 636 -20.58 25.79 -1.54
CA ASP A 636 -19.58 25.19 -0.66
C ASP A 636 -19.43 23.68 -0.96
N TYR A 637 -18.64 22.96 -0.17
CA TYR A 637 -18.47 21.51 -0.29
C TYR A 637 -18.69 20.79 1.04
N ALA A 638 -19.13 19.54 0.97
CA ALA A 638 -19.33 18.68 2.14
C ALA A 638 -18.06 17.93 2.53
N LEU A 639 -17.29 17.46 1.54
CA LEU A 639 -16.01 16.78 1.75
C LEU A 639 -15.10 16.87 0.52
N CYS A 640 -13.83 16.61 0.76
CA CYS A 640 -12.81 16.42 -0.25
C CYS A 640 -11.97 15.18 0.10
N ASP A 641 -11.68 14.32 -0.87
CA ASP A 641 -10.78 13.17 -0.71
C ASP A 641 -9.88 12.98 -1.94
N THR A 642 -8.65 13.46 -1.81
CA THR A 642 -7.53 13.42 -2.77
C THR A 642 -7.79 14.11 -4.10
N ASP A 643 -8.62 13.51 -4.96
CA ASP A 643 -8.96 13.93 -6.32
C ASP A 643 -10.46 14.20 -6.48
N SER A 644 -11.24 13.98 -5.42
CA SER A 644 -12.69 14.15 -5.42
C SER A 644 -13.20 15.26 -4.50
N MET A 645 -14.32 15.88 -4.89
CA MET A 645 -15.00 16.90 -4.11
C MET A 645 -16.52 16.74 -4.22
N ALA A 646 -17.20 16.73 -3.07
CA ALA A 646 -18.65 16.68 -2.99
C ALA A 646 -19.18 18.10 -2.76
N PHE A 647 -19.64 18.78 -3.81
CA PHE A 647 -20.16 20.14 -3.69
C PHE A 647 -21.55 20.11 -3.05
N ALA A 648 -21.78 20.98 -2.07
CA ALA A 648 -22.99 21.04 -1.28
C ALA A 648 -24.00 22.01 -1.89
N ARG A 649 -25.25 21.56 -2.09
CA ARG A 649 -26.33 22.43 -2.56
C ARG A 649 -26.65 23.46 -1.48
N PRO A 650 -26.55 24.77 -1.78
CA PRO A 650 -26.94 25.81 -0.83
C PRO A 650 -28.44 25.76 -0.52
N GLU A 651 -28.81 26.14 0.70
CA GLU A 651 -30.21 26.32 1.07
C GLU A 651 -30.86 27.37 0.16
N GLY A 652 -32.08 27.10 -0.32
CA GLY A 652 -32.80 27.98 -1.25
C GLY A 652 -32.37 27.91 -2.72
N MET A 653 -31.25 27.24 -3.08
CA MET A 653 -30.88 27.03 -4.48
C MET A 653 -31.64 25.83 -5.06
N ASP A 654 -32.39 26.04 -6.15
CA ASP A 654 -33.08 24.95 -6.84
C ASP A 654 -32.08 23.97 -7.51
N ARG A 655 -32.54 22.75 -7.77
CA ARG A 655 -31.69 21.66 -8.27
C ARG A 655 -31.17 21.89 -9.69
N GLU A 656 -31.96 22.54 -10.55
CA GLU A 656 -31.56 22.79 -11.93
C GLU A 656 -30.44 23.82 -12.00
N THR A 657 -30.60 24.93 -11.26
CA THR A 657 -29.54 25.94 -11.09
C THR A 657 -28.28 25.35 -10.47
N PHE A 658 -28.43 24.52 -9.44
CA PHE A 658 -27.29 23.87 -8.80
C PHE A 658 -26.53 22.97 -9.78
N TYR A 659 -27.25 22.11 -10.52
CA TYR A 659 -26.66 21.24 -11.53
C TYR A 659 -25.98 22.03 -12.66
N ALA A 660 -26.63 23.07 -13.17
CA ALA A 660 -26.09 23.93 -14.23
C ALA A 660 -24.78 24.61 -13.79
N LYS A 661 -24.76 25.20 -12.58
CA LYS A 661 -23.54 25.81 -12.01
C LYS A 661 -22.42 24.80 -11.84
N LEU A 662 -22.71 23.58 -11.39
CA LEU A 662 -21.67 22.54 -11.26
C LEU A 662 -21.16 22.06 -12.61
N LYS A 663 -22.04 22.01 -13.61
CA LYS A 663 -21.66 21.67 -14.96
C LYS A 663 -20.71 22.71 -15.55
N GLU A 664 -20.97 24.01 -15.34
CA GLU A 664 -20.03 25.07 -15.72
C GLU A 664 -18.66 24.94 -15.04
N ILE A 665 -18.64 24.59 -13.76
CA ILE A 665 -17.39 24.35 -13.01
C ILE A 665 -16.62 23.20 -13.68
N CYS A 666 -17.26 22.05 -13.94
CA CYS A 666 -16.63 20.92 -14.61
C CYS A 666 -16.15 21.28 -16.02
N ASP A 667 -16.97 22.00 -16.79
CA ASP A 667 -16.68 22.40 -18.16
C ASP A 667 -15.48 23.37 -18.24
N SER A 668 -15.26 24.18 -17.19
CA SER A 668 -14.10 25.09 -17.10
C SER A 668 -12.75 24.35 -17.12
N PHE A 669 -12.69 23.10 -16.65
CA PHE A 669 -11.46 22.29 -16.65
C PHE A 669 -11.20 21.56 -17.97
N LYS A 670 -12.15 21.53 -18.92
CA LYS A 670 -11.98 20.81 -20.20
C LYS A 670 -10.72 21.22 -20.99
N PRO A 671 -10.36 22.51 -21.09
CA PRO A 671 -9.14 22.92 -21.80
C PRO A 671 -7.85 22.33 -21.24
N LEU A 672 -7.85 21.91 -19.96
CA LEU A 672 -6.70 21.31 -19.29
C LEU A 672 -6.52 19.81 -19.58
N SER A 673 -7.52 19.10 -20.12
CA SER A 673 -7.38 17.66 -20.33
C SER A 673 -6.23 17.31 -21.29
N PRO A 674 -5.19 16.54 -20.88
CA PRO A 674 -4.10 16.14 -21.76
C PRO A 674 -4.48 15.00 -22.71
N TYR A 675 -5.68 14.44 -22.59
CA TYR A 675 -6.11 13.23 -23.30
C TYR A 675 -6.83 13.56 -24.62
N ARG A 676 -6.55 12.79 -25.67
CA ARG A 676 -7.17 12.92 -27.00
C ARG A 676 -8.64 12.51 -27.01
N ASN A 677 -9.01 11.50 -26.22
CA ASN A 677 -10.33 10.87 -26.23
C ASN A 677 -11.16 11.13 -24.96
N GLN A 678 -10.68 12.01 -24.06
CA GLN A 678 -11.34 12.31 -22.79
C GLN A 678 -11.23 13.81 -22.46
N PRO A 679 -12.09 14.67 -23.02
CA PRO A 679 -12.01 16.11 -22.78
C PRO A 679 -12.39 16.50 -21.33
N GLU A 680 -13.17 15.68 -20.64
CA GLU A 680 -13.62 15.96 -19.28
C GLU A 680 -12.54 15.60 -18.26
N LEU A 681 -11.98 16.63 -17.61
CA LEU A 681 -10.97 16.46 -16.57
C LEU A 681 -11.62 16.30 -15.19
N LEU A 682 -12.39 17.29 -14.73
CA LEU A 682 -13.29 17.17 -13.57
C LEU A 682 -14.64 16.62 -14.05
N LYS A 683 -15.07 15.48 -13.53
CA LYS A 683 -16.31 14.81 -13.94
C LYS A 683 -17.32 14.74 -12.81
N MET A 684 -18.60 14.84 -13.16
CA MET A 684 -19.67 14.36 -12.30
C MET A 684 -19.68 12.84 -12.39
N GLU A 685 -19.42 12.16 -11.27
CA GLU A 685 -19.30 10.71 -11.24
C GLU A 685 -20.64 9.99 -11.44
N ASP A 686 -20.59 8.73 -11.86
CA ASP A 686 -21.76 7.87 -12.10
C ASP A 686 -22.66 7.74 -10.85
N VAL A 687 -22.12 7.95 -9.64
CA VAL A 687 -22.88 7.91 -8.37
C VAL A 687 -23.98 8.99 -8.28
N ASN A 688 -23.90 10.06 -9.07
CA ASN A 688 -24.94 11.09 -9.15
C ASN A 688 -26.17 10.65 -9.97
N TYR A 689 -26.06 9.56 -10.72
CA TYR A 689 -27.09 9.10 -11.65
C TYR A 689 -27.60 7.72 -11.25
N PHE A 690 -28.88 7.44 -11.45
CA PHE A 690 -29.46 6.10 -11.31
C PHE A 690 -30.30 5.79 -12.54
N ASN A 691 -30.10 4.61 -13.13
CA ASN A 691 -30.72 4.22 -14.41
C ASN A 691 -30.58 5.31 -15.50
N GLY A 692 -29.41 5.96 -15.54
CA GLY A 692 -29.08 7.02 -16.50
C GLY A 692 -29.73 8.39 -16.23
N LYS A 693 -30.45 8.56 -15.12
CA LYS A 693 -31.09 9.83 -14.75
C LYS A 693 -30.44 10.43 -13.50
N PRO A 694 -30.29 11.76 -13.42
CA PRO A 694 -29.81 12.39 -12.18
C PRO A 694 -30.84 12.19 -11.07
N GLU A 695 -30.38 11.76 -9.89
CA GLU A 695 -31.19 11.66 -8.68
C GLU A 695 -30.54 12.47 -7.55
N PRO A 696 -31.32 13.10 -6.65
CA PRO A 696 -30.77 13.82 -5.50
C PRO A 696 -29.85 12.92 -4.66
N LEU A 697 -28.56 13.26 -4.63
CA LEU A 697 -27.54 12.55 -3.88
C LEU A 697 -27.27 13.29 -2.58
N TYR A 698 -27.20 12.57 -1.47
CA TYR A 698 -26.92 13.10 -0.15
C TYR A 698 -25.59 12.56 0.37
N CYS A 699 -24.91 13.35 1.17
CA CYS A 699 -23.65 13.03 1.81
C CYS A 699 -23.76 13.18 3.33
N ILE A 700 -23.23 12.20 4.06
CA ILE A 700 -22.93 12.32 5.50
C ILE A 700 -21.43 12.11 5.69
N GLY A 701 -20.74 13.16 6.15
CA GLY A 701 -19.33 13.12 6.53
C GLY A 701 -19.14 12.96 8.04
N ILE A 702 -18.22 12.10 8.47
CA ILE A 702 -17.85 11.89 9.88
C ILE A 702 -16.47 12.51 10.16
N SER A 703 -15.49 12.15 9.33
CA SER A 703 -14.11 12.68 9.34
C SER A 703 -13.44 12.30 8.02
N ALA A 704 -12.23 12.80 7.78
CA ALA A 704 -11.41 12.44 6.64
C ALA A 704 -11.43 10.92 6.40
N LYS A 705 -11.80 10.51 5.17
CA LYS A 705 -11.98 9.11 4.75
C LYS A 705 -13.09 8.33 5.47
N ARG A 706 -14.01 8.96 6.21
CA ARG A 706 -15.19 8.31 6.82
C ARG A 706 -16.45 9.07 6.42
N TYR A 707 -17.08 8.62 5.35
CA TYR A 707 -18.29 9.24 4.80
C TYR A 707 -19.13 8.22 4.02
N ALA A 708 -20.38 8.58 3.74
CA ALA A 708 -21.27 7.86 2.83
C ALA A 708 -22.04 8.82 1.92
N LEU A 709 -22.31 8.35 0.69
CA LEU A 709 -23.17 8.97 -0.31
C LEU A 709 -24.38 8.08 -0.54
N TYR A 710 -25.59 8.65 -0.57
CA TYR A 710 -26.83 7.88 -0.68
C TYR A 710 -27.96 8.70 -1.30
N ASN A 711 -28.96 8.02 -1.87
CA ASN A 711 -30.23 8.63 -2.28
C ASN A 711 -31.29 8.38 -1.19
N ARG A 712 -32.24 9.30 -1.04
CA ARG A 712 -33.48 9.06 -0.28
C ARG A 712 -34.50 8.40 -1.22
N THR A 713 -35.12 7.31 -0.80
CA THR A 713 -36.13 6.58 -1.57
C THR A 713 -37.48 6.61 -0.84
N GLU A 714 -38.55 6.15 -1.48
CA GLU A 714 -39.87 6.04 -0.84
C GLU A 714 -39.89 5.10 0.37
N THR A 715 -39.01 4.08 0.35
CA THR A 715 -38.96 3.01 1.35
C THR A 715 -37.75 3.07 2.29
N GLY A 716 -36.91 4.11 2.18
CA GLY A 716 -35.70 4.26 2.99
C GLY A 716 -34.56 4.95 2.25
N TYR A 717 -33.39 4.29 2.20
CA TYR A 717 -32.18 4.85 1.62
C TYR A 717 -31.54 3.90 0.62
N ARG A 718 -30.80 4.45 -0.34
CA ARG A 718 -29.99 3.68 -1.29
C ARG A 718 -28.56 4.18 -1.24
N ILE A 719 -27.66 3.43 -0.60
CA ILE A 719 -26.26 3.83 -0.48
C ILE A 719 -25.57 3.63 -1.83
N ARG A 720 -24.91 4.71 -2.30
CA ARG A 720 -24.19 4.76 -3.58
C ARG A 720 -22.68 4.66 -3.41
N LYS A 721 -22.16 5.09 -2.25
CA LYS A 721 -20.75 4.96 -1.86
C LYS A 721 -20.64 5.00 -0.34
N PHE A 722 -19.74 4.25 0.26
CA PHE A 722 -19.43 4.35 1.69
C PHE A 722 -17.97 4.00 1.97
N SER A 723 -17.46 4.44 3.11
CA SER A 723 -16.09 4.11 3.52
C SER A 723 -16.02 2.90 4.44
N SER A 724 -15.02 2.06 4.25
CA SER A 724 -14.57 1.00 5.18
C SER A 724 -13.26 1.36 5.88
N HIS A 725 -12.84 2.62 5.82
CA HIS A 725 -11.58 3.06 6.41
C HIS A 725 -11.59 2.90 7.95
N GLY A 726 -10.63 2.16 8.47
CA GLY A 726 -10.55 1.84 9.89
C GLY A 726 -11.47 0.71 10.35
N THR A 727 -11.90 -0.18 9.44
CA THR A 727 -12.55 -1.46 9.79
C THR A 727 -11.96 -2.68 9.07
N GLY A 728 -10.95 -2.47 8.22
CA GLY A 728 -10.42 -3.51 7.31
C GLY A 728 -9.73 -4.70 8.00
N GLY A 729 -9.38 -4.59 9.28
CA GLY A 729 -8.78 -5.70 10.03
C GLY A 729 -9.79 -6.77 10.47
N TRP A 730 -11.07 -6.43 10.54
CA TRP A 730 -12.11 -7.28 11.12
C TRP A 730 -12.74 -8.23 10.12
N MET A 731 -12.86 -9.51 10.50
CA MET A 731 -13.56 -10.51 9.71
C MET A 731 -15.06 -10.24 9.65
N LYS A 732 -15.70 -10.69 8.55
CA LYS A 732 -17.16 -10.71 8.44
C LYS A 732 -17.77 -11.54 9.58
N PRO A 733 -18.84 -11.08 10.26
CA PRO A 733 -19.60 -11.91 11.19
C PRO A 733 -20.13 -13.18 10.50
N ALA A 734 -20.01 -14.34 11.14
CA ALA A 734 -20.39 -15.63 10.54
C ALA A 734 -21.92 -15.79 10.40
N SER A 735 -22.66 -15.53 11.48
CA SER A 735 -24.12 -15.43 11.53
C SER A 735 -24.56 -14.01 11.19
N TYR A 736 -24.38 -13.65 9.92
CA TYR A 736 -24.75 -12.34 9.41
C TYR A 736 -25.98 -12.45 8.52
N GLU A 737 -27.11 -12.00 9.06
CA GLU A 737 -28.35 -11.78 8.31
C GLU A 737 -28.55 -10.26 8.19
N SER A 738 -28.67 -9.78 6.95
CA SER A 738 -28.96 -8.38 6.70
C SER A 738 -30.45 -8.12 6.91
N THR A 739 -30.77 -7.06 7.66
CA THR A 739 -32.13 -6.53 7.78
C THR A 739 -32.35 -5.29 6.91
N THR A 740 -31.33 -4.83 6.19
CA THR A 740 -31.40 -3.65 5.32
C THR A 740 -31.71 -4.05 3.87
N PRO A 741 -32.24 -3.12 3.05
CA PRO A 741 -32.45 -3.36 1.62
C PRO A 741 -31.19 -3.82 0.88
N GLU A 742 -31.38 -4.67 -0.13
CA GLU A 742 -30.27 -5.13 -0.98
C GLU A 742 -29.53 -3.95 -1.66
N PRO A 743 -28.18 -3.95 -1.66
CA PRO A 743 -27.38 -2.97 -2.37
C PRO A 743 -27.74 -2.89 -3.85
N CYS A 744 -27.72 -1.68 -4.40
CA CYS A 744 -28.04 -1.45 -5.82
C CYS A 744 -26.96 -1.95 -6.79
N GLU A 745 -25.80 -2.31 -6.29
CA GLU A 745 -24.68 -2.89 -7.04
C GLU A 745 -23.89 -3.82 -6.11
N ASN A 746 -22.94 -4.57 -6.64
CA ASN A 746 -21.95 -5.28 -5.85
C ASN A 746 -21.37 -4.38 -4.74
N VAL A 747 -21.61 -4.75 -3.49
CA VAL A 747 -21.27 -3.96 -2.30
C VAL A 747 -19.78 -3.63 -2.18
N TYR A 748 -18.90 -4.47 -2.72
CA TYR A 748 -17.46 -4.20 -2.74
C TYR A 748 -17.11 -2.99 -3.63
N LYS A 749 -17.88 -2.74 -4.70
CA LYS A 749 -17.72 -1.52 -5.51
C LYS A 749 -18.25 -0.28 -4.81
N LEU A 750 -19.23 -0.44 -3.92
CA LEU A 750 -19.80 0.66 -3.14
C LEU A 750 -18.87 1.11 -2.00
N GLY A 751 -18.08 0.20 -1.41
CA GLY A 751 -17.19 0.58 -0.32
C GLY A 751 -16.55 -0.53 0.52
N GLY A 752 -17.04 -1.77 0.46
CA GLY A 752 -16.54 -2.86 1.30
C GLY A 752 -17.50 -4.04 1.42
N HIS A 753 -17.45 -4.76 2.55
CA HIS A 753 -18.34 -5.91 2.78
C HIS A 753 -19.76 -5.48 3.19
N ARG A 754 -20.75 -6.38 3.03
CA ARG A 754 -22.17 -6.15 3.33
C ARG A 754 -22.46 -5.70 4.77
N TRP A 755 -21.76 -6.22 5.78
CA TRP A 755 -21.99 -5.78 7.15
C TRP A 755 -21.62 -4.30 7.42
N MET A 756 -20.69 -3.72 6.65
CA MET A 756 -20.39 -2.28 6.71
C MET A 756 -21.50 -1.47 6.04
N TYR A 757 -22.08 -1.98 4.96
CA TYR A 757 -23.20 -1.34 4.31
C TYR A 757 -24.35 -1.19 5.30
N ASP A 758 -24.68 -2.26 6.04
CA ASP A 758 -25.74 -2.21 7.07
C ASP A 758 -25.40 -1.29 8.23
N LEU A 759 -24.13 -1.29 8.66
CA LEU A 759 -23.63 -0.37 9.67
C LEU A 759 -23.83 1.10 9.26
N TRP A 760 -23.48 1.44 8.01
CA TRP A 760 -23.72 2.76 7.46
C TRP A 760 -25.20 3.07 7.25
N TYR A 761 -25.99 2.09 6.83
CA TYR A 761 -27.43 2.25 6.64
C TYR A 761 -28.10 2.67 7.95
N SER A 762 -27.81 1.95 9.05
CA SER A 762 -28.28 2.30 10.39
C SER A 762 -27.80 3.67 10.85
N ALA A 763 -26.54 4.04 10.55
CA ALA A 763 -26.02 5.37 10.88
C ALA A 763 -26.72 6.48 10.09
N ILE A 764 -26.99 6.27 8.80
CA ILE A 764 -27.72 7.21 7.94
C ILE A 764 -29.13 7.42 8.48
N GLU A 765 -29.87 6.35 8.79
CA GLU A 765 -31.21 6.43 9.41
C GLU A 765 -31.21 7.30 10.66
N GLN A 766 -30.27 7.03 11.58
CA GLN A 766 -30.19 7.74 12.84
C GLN A 766 -29.86 9.23 12.65
N ILE A 767 -28.93 9.56 11.75
CA ILE A 767 -28.52 10.94 11.49
C ILE A 767 -29.63 11.71 10.76
N GLU A 768 -30.35 11.08 9.83
CA GLU A 768 -31.52 11.66 9.17
C GLU A 768 -32.69 11.91 10.14
N GLN A 769 -32.83 11.10 11.19
CA GLN A 769 -33.75 11.33 12.30
C GLN A 769 -33.27 12.43 13.28
N GLY A 770 -32.16 13.12 12.98
CA GLY A 770 -31.62 14.21 13.79
C GLY A 770 -30.76 13.75 14.99
N LYS A 771 -30.40 12.46 15.07
CA LYS A 771 -29.50 12.00 16.15
C LYS A 771 -28.09 12.51 15.93
N THR A 772 -27.54 13.14 16.96
CA THR A 772 -26.15 13.65 16.98
C THR A 772 -25.13 12.61 17.46
N ARG A 773 -25.60 11.42 17.84
CA ARG A 773 -24.79 10.26 18.23
C ARG A 773 -25.40 9.00 17.64
N VAL A 774 -24.59 8.21 16.96
CA VAL A 774 -24.99 6.92 16.39
C VAL A 774 -24.85 5.85 17.47
N THR A 775 -25.90 5.04 17.64
CA THR A 775 -25.93 3.89 18.54
C THR A 775 -25.96 2.61 17.73
N LEU A 776 -25.18 1.61 18.13
CA LEU A 776 -25.00 0.36 17.37
C LEU A 776 -25.56 -0.88 18.10
N ALA A 777 -26.00 -0.73 19.35
CA ALA A 777 -26.43 -1.84 20.21
C ALA A 777 -27.66 -2.61 19.68
N HIS A 778 -28.43 -2.03 18.76
CA HIS A 778 -29.60 -2.66 18.16
C HIS A 778 -29.26 -3.60 16.99
N LEU A 779 -27.99 -3.68 16.56
CA LEU A 779 -27.54 -4.53 15.45
C LEU A 779 -26.99 -5.86 16.01
N PRO A 780 -27.76 -6.96 16.01
CA PRO A 780 -27.37 -8.19 16.72
C PRO A 780 -26.11 -8.84 16.15
N PHE A 781 -25.84 -8.67 14.85
CA PHE A 781 -24.65 -9.22 14.19
C PHE A 781 -23.33 -8.62 14.69
N LEU A 782 -23.36 -7.51 15.44
CA LEU A 782 -22.18 -6.92 16.05
C LEU A 782 -21.85 -7.54 17.43
N SER A 783 -22.75 -8.33 18.00
CA SER A 783 -22.55 -8.97 19.31
C SER A 783 -21.63 -10.19 19.25
N VAL A 784 -21.18 -10.61 18.07
CA VAL A 784 -20.22 -11.71 17.93
C VAL A 784 -18.80 -11.26 18.31
N PRO A 785 -17.97 -12.18 18.82
CA PRO A 785 -16.54 -11.91 19.05
C PRO A 785 -15.83 -11.39 17.78
N ALA A 786 -15.01 -10.36 17.96
CA ALA A 786 -14.24 -9.77 16.88
C ALA A 786 -13.04 -10.66 16.53
N LEU A 787 -12.98 -11.11 15.27
CA LEU A 787 -11.92 -11.96 14.76
C LEU A 787 -11.07 -11.21 13.72
N THR A 788 -9.78 -11.50 13.72
CA THR A 788 -8.80 -11.04 12.72
C THR A 788 -7.98 -12.22 12.22
N ARG A 789 -7.41 -12.11 11.01
CA ARG A 789 -6.51 -13.13 10.46
C ARG A 789 -5.09 -12.59 10.45
N VAL A 790 -4.17 -13.38 11.00
CA VAL A 790 -2.74 -13.04 11.01
C VAL A 790 -1.98 -14.11 10.26
N THR A 791 -1.05 -13.68 9.40
CA THR A 791 -0.04 -14.52 8.79
C THR A 791 1.32 -14.11 9.33
N ILE A 792 2.15 -15.06 9.74
CA ILE A 792 3.49 -14.80 10.30
C ILE A 792 4.46 -14.50 9.15
N ALA A 793 4.27 -13.37 8.49
CA ALA A 793 4.98 -13.00 7.28
C ALA A 793 6.35 -12.35 7.54
N THR A 794 6.66 -12.00 8.80
CA THR A 794 7.92 -11.34 9.19
C THR A 794 8.55 -11.97 10.43
N ALA A 795 9.88 -11.85 10.55
CA ALA A 795 10.64 -12.38 11.67
C ALA A 795 10.22 -11.75 13.02
N ASN A 796 9.77 -10.49 13.00
CA ASN A 796 9.26 -9.82 14.20
C ASN A 796 7.94 -10.41 14.67
N LEU A 797 7.02 -10.75 13.76
CA LEU A 797 5.81 -11.48 14.12
C LEU A 797 6.17 -12.88 14.67
N LEU A 798 7.09 -13.60 14.03
CA LEU A 798 7.52 -14.92 14.52
C LEU A 798 8.09 -14.85 15.94
N LYS A 799 8.90 -13.83 16.27
CA LYS A 799 9.41 -13.60 17.64
C LYS A 799 8.29 -13.43 18.67
N ARG A 800 7.15 -12.83 18.29
CA ARG A 800 5.98 -12.67 19.17
C ARG A 800 5.29 -13.99 19.44
N PHE A 801 5.21 -14.86 18.43
CA PHE A 801 4.54 -16.15 18.50
C PHE A 801 5.47 -17.32 18.84
N LYS A 802 6.74 -17.08 19.18
CA LYS A 802 7.76 -18.13 19.41
C LYS A 802 7.44 -19.13 20.53
N HIS A 803 6.47 -18.80 21.39
CA HIS A 803 6.01 -19.67 22.48
C HIS A 803 5.06 -20.78 21.98
N ILE A 804 4.53 -20.64 20.76
CA ILE A 804 3.74 -21.66 20.09
C ILE A 804 4.71 -22.72 19.56
N ALA A 805 4.53 -23.97 20.01
CA ALA A 805 5.36 -25.09 19.58
C ALA A 805 5.29 -25.29 18.06
N ASP A 806 6.44 -25.56 17.44
CA ASP A 806 6.61 -25.85 16.01
C ASP A 806 6.01 -24.81 15.05
N ILE A 807 5.85 -23.57 15.50
CA ILE A 807 5.35 -22.48 14.67
C ILE A 807 6.33 -22.12 13.57
N ARG A 808 5.83 -22.13 12.33
CA ARG A 808 6.64 -21.95 11.13
C ARG A 808 6.40 -20.57 10.49
N PRO A 809 7.37 -20.03 9.73
CA PRO A 809 7.15 -18.85 8.90
C PRO A 809 5.93 -19.01 8.01
N PHE A 810 5.19 -17.93 7.79
CA PHE A 810 3.97 -17.90 6.98
C PHE A 810 2.81 -18.79 7.47
N SER A 811 2.90 -19.41 8.66
CA SER A 811 1.71 -19.97 9.31
C SER A 811 0.68 -18.87 9.54
N PHE A 812 -0.60 -19.23 9.49
CA PHE A 812 -1.71 -18.31 9.64
C PHE A 812 -2.71 -18.81 10.68
N MET A 813 -3.31 -17.88 11.41
CA MET A 813 -4.16 -18.18 12.56
C MET A 813 -5.25 -17.12 12.74
N THR A 814 -6.24 -17.47 13.56
CA THR A 814 -7.30 -16.56 13.99
C THR A 814 -6.85 -15.85 15.27
N MET A 815 -6.97 -14.53 15.30
CA MET A 815 -6.59 -13.69 16.44
C MET A 815 -7.81 -12.94 16.98
N LEU A 816 -7.89 -12.82 18.31
CA LEU A 816 -8.88 -12.01 19.01
C LEU A 816 -8.19 -10.87 19.77
N PRO A 817 -8.79 -9.66 19.79
CA PRO A 817 -8.17 -8.49 20.39
C PRO A 817 -8.06 -8.60 21.91
N SER A 818 -7.07 -7.92 22.46
CA SER A 818 -6.88 -7.81 23.91
C SER A 818 -7.95 -6.95 24.57
N LEU A 819 -8.20 -7.21 25.86
CA LEU A 819 -9.11 -6.42 26.69
C LEU A 819 -8.34 -5.37 27.50
N ASN A 820 -8.92 -4.17 27.62
CA ASN A 820 -8.43 -3.14 28.54
C ASN A 820 -9.05 -3.30 29.94
N LEU A 821 -8.57 -2.51 30.92
CA LEU A 821 -9.01 -2.63 32.31
C LEU A 821 -10.52 -2.37 32.49
N VAL A 822 -11.09 -1.43 31.74
CA VAL A 822 -12.53 -1.09 31.82
C VAL A 822 -13.36 -2.25 31.27
N GLU A 823 -12.93 -2.82 30.13
CA GLU A 823 -13.58 -3.97 29.49
C GLU A 823 -13.50 -5.25 30.35
N LEU A 824 -12.42 -5.43 31.11
CA LEU A 824 -12.30 -6.54 32.07
C LEU A 824 -13.22 -6.34 33.28
N LEU A 825 -13.28 -5.12 33.82
CA LEU A 825 -14.17 -4.80 34.95
C LEU A 825 -15.65 -4.95 34.59
N SER A 826 -16.05 -4.64 33.35
CA SER A 826 -17.45 -4.82 32.92
C SER A 826 -17.88 -6.29 32.89
N ARG A 827 -16.95 -7.19 32.56
CA ARG A 827 -17.17 -8.65 32.56
C ARG A 827 -17.31 -9.20 33.98
N ILE A 828 -16.56 -8.65 34.95
CA ILE A 828 -16.72 -8.95 36.39
C ILE A 828 -18.11 -8.49 36.86
N GLY A 829 -18.52 -7.27 36.53
CA GLY A 829 -19.81 -6.71 36.95
C GLY A 829 -21.04 -7.48 36.43
N ASN A 830 -20.96 -8.07 35.24
CA ASN A 830 -22.04 -8.91 34.68
C ASN A 830 -22.12 -10.27 35.39
N SER A 831 -20.99 -10.87 35.75
CA SER A 831 -20.95 -12.16 36.47
C SER A 831 -21.66 -12.12 37.84
N PHE A 832 -21.66 -10.96 38.51
CA PHE A 832 -22.40 -10.72 39.77
C PHE A 832 -23.91 -10.46 39.58
N LYS A 833 -24.37 -10.11 38.37
CA LYS A 833 -25.81 -9.90 38.06
C LYS A 833 -26.49 -11.16 37.54
N THR A 834 -25.78 -12.03 36.84
CA THR A 834 -26.32 -13.31 36.33
C THR A 834 -26.43 -14.41 37.39
N SER A 835 -25.91 -14.20 38.59
CA SER A 835 -26.08 -15.14 39.72
C SER A 835 -27.48 -15.11 40.35
N SER A 836 -28.42 -14.26 39.89
CA SER A 836 -29.79 -14.20 40.41
C SER A 836 -30.87 -14.86 39.54
N GLU A 837 -30.58 -15.27 38.29
CA GLU A 837 -31.56 -15.95 37.44
C GLU A 837 -30.89 -17.09 36.64
N GLN A 838 -31.49 -18.28 36.72
CA GLN A 838 -30.95 -19.55 36.22
C GLN A 838 -30.64 -19.52 34.71
N THR A 839 -29.37 -19.76 34.33
CA THR A 839 -28.87 -20.82 33.41
C THR A 839 -27.34 -20.68 33.36
N GLN A 840 -26.60 -21.70 33.80
CA GLN A 840 -25.13 -21.69 33.84
C GLN A 840 -24.53 -21.70 32.42
N LEU A 841 -23.96 -20.56 32.00
CA LEU A 841 -22.86 -20.53 31.03
C LEU A 841 -21.57 -20.44 31.84
N GLU A 842 -20.92 -21.57 32.06
CA GLU A 842 -19.65 -21.67 32.78
C GLU A 842 -18.54 -20.87 32.05
N THR A 843 -18.16 -19.72 32.61
CA THR A 843 -16.91 -19.04 32.26
C THR A 843 -15.78 -19.70 33.07
N ASN A 844 -15.19 -20.76 32.52
CA ASN A 844 -14.10 -21.51 33.17
C ASN A 844 -12.74 -20.79 33.04
N HIS A 845 -12.65 -19.53 33.50
CA HIS A 845 -11.37 -18.83 33.66
C HIS A 845 -10.81 -19.09 35.06
N ASN A 846 -9.71 -19.85 35.16
CA ASN A 846 -9.11 -20.29 36.42
C ASN A 846 -8.12 -19.27 37.06
N GLY A 847 -8.25 -17.96 36.76
CA GLY A 847 -7.28 -16.94 37.17
C GLY A 847 -7.89 -15.57 37.52
N ASN A 848 -7.02 -14.62 37.89
CA ASN A 848 -7.43 -13.24 38.15
C ASN A 848 -7.58 -12.49 36.82
N LEU A 849 -8.80 -12.05 36.48
CA LEU A 849 -9.11 -11.31 35.24
C LEU A 849 -8.22 -10.08 35.00
N SER A 850 -7.68 -9.46 36.06
CA SER A 850 -6.75 -8.33 35.90
C SER A 850 -5.41 -8.70 35.25
N GLU A 851 -5.02 -9.99 35.29
CA GLU A 851 -3.83 -10.52 34.60
C GLU A 851 -4.01 -10.56 33.08
N LEU A 852 -5.25 -10.51 32.59
CA LEU A 852 -5.57 -10.52 31.15
C LEU A 852 -5.48 -9.13 30.50
N LYS A 853 -5.16 -8.08 31.27
CA LYS A 853 -5.09 -6.71 30.75
C LYS A 853 -4.02 -6.62 29.67
N GLY A 854 -4.45 -6.33 28.44
CA GLY A 854 -3.56 -6.23 27.28
C GLY A 854 -3.07 -7.57 26.72
N VAL A 855 -3.56 -8.71 27.24
CA VAL A 855 -3.26 -10.04 26.70
C VAL A 855 -4.19 -10.30 25.51
N ALA A 856 -3.60 -10.61 24.35
CA ALA A 856 -4.36 -11.03 23.17
C ALA A 856 -4.52 -12.56 23.13
N PHE A 857 -5.43 -13.04 22.28
CA PHE A 857 -5.76 -14.45 22.17
C PHE A 857 -5.61 -14.95 20.73
N TYR A 858 -5.34 -16.24 20.57
CA TYR A 858 -5.22 -16.88 19.27
C TYR A 858 -5.85 -18.28 19.26
N ALA A 859 -6.17 -18.75 18.07
CA ALA A 859 -6.65 -20.11 17.81
C ALA A 859 -6.23 -20.58 16.41
N PRO A 860 -6.34 -21.88 16.09
CA PRO A 860 -6.17 -22.37 14.72
C PRO A 860 -7.02 -21.59 13.71
N PHE A 861 -6.62 -21.66 12.45
CA PHE A 861 -7.30 -20.93 11.38
C PHE A 861 -8.75 -21.39 11.24
N ALA A 862 -9.68 -20.43 11.26
CA ALA A 862 -11.10 -20.72 11.06
C ALA A 862 -11.84 -19.57 10.37
N ALA A 863 -13.09 -19.85 9.99
CA ALA A 863 -13.99 -18.87 9.39
C ALA A 863 -14.92 -18.23 10.43
N ASN A 864 -15.22 -18.92 11.54
CA ASN A 864 -16.15 -18.45 12.56
C ASN A 864 -15.60 -18.71 13.98
N PHE A 865 -16.22 -18.08 14.98
CA PHE A 865 -15.80 -18.17 16.38
C PHE A 865 -16.13 -19.54 17.00
N GLU A 866 -17.27 -20.14 16.66
CA GLU A 866 -17.71 -21.41 17.24
C GLU A 866 -16.75 -22.57 16.91
N ASP A 867 -16.19 -22.59 15.70
CA ASP A 867 -15.19 -23.59 15.27
C ASP A 867 -13.92 -23.57 16.15
N VAL A 868 -13.60 -22.42 16.74
CA VAL A 868 -12.35 -22.20 17.48
C VAL A 868 -12.53 -22.01 18.97
N ARG A 869 -13.76 -21.84 19.46
CA ARG A 869 -14.07 -21.48 20.85
C ARG A 869 -13.35 -22.35 21.88
N SER A 870 -13.30 -23.67 21.66
CA SER A 870 -12.64 -24.63 22.56
C SER A 870 -11.12 -24.68 22.42
N GLN A 871 -10.56 -23.94 21.47
CA GLN A 871 -9.15 -23.97 21.08
C GLN A 871 -8.45 -22.61 21.29
N ILE A 872 -9.16 -21.63 21.88
CA ILE A 872 -8.63 -20.29 22.13
C ILE A 872 -7.61 -20.33 23.26
N ARG A 873 -6.47 -19.70 23.01
CA ARG A 873 -5.32 -19.66 23.92
C ARG A 873 -4.86 -18.24 24.17
N ARG A 874 -4.34 -17.98 25.36
CA ARG A 874 -3.69 -16.72 25.69
C ARG A 874 -2.31 -16.65 25.04
N MET A 875 -1.94 -15.48 24.50
CA MET A 875 -0.62 -15.28 23.90
C MET A 875 0.55 -15.22 24.91
N ASP A 876 0.30 -14.95 26.18
CA ASP A 876 1.37 -14.78 27.16
C ASP A 876 1.89 -16.13 27.69
N ASN A 877 1.02 -17.13 27.83
CA ASN A 877 1.36 -18.41 28.44
C ASN A 877 0.88 -19.66 27.67
N ASN A 878 0.21 -19.53 26.51
CA ASN A 878 -0.31 -20.64 25.68
C ASN A 878 -1.39 -21.51 26.37
N GLU A 879 -1.92 -21.09 27.52
CA GLU A 879 -3.00 -21.79 28.20
C GLU A 879 -4.32 -21.57 27.46
N LEU A 880 -5.16 -22.60 27.46
CA LEU A 880 -6.54 -22.49 26.99
C LEU A 880 -7.30 -21.55 27.90
N ASP A 881 -8.08 -20.66 27.31
CA ASP A 881 -8.89 -19.71 28.06
C ASP A 881 -10.24 -19.50 27.38
N ASN A 882 -11.29 -19.41 28.18
CA ASN A 882 -12.68 -19.28 27.73
C ASN A 882 -13.33 -18.12 28.49
N ILE A 883 -12.89 -16.91 28.14
CA ILE A 883 -13.50 -15.66 28.60
C ILE A 883 -14.53 -15.16 27.60
N GLU A 884 -15.38 -14.23 28.05
CA GLU A 884 -16.14 -13.40 27.15
C GLU A 884 -15.19 -12.47 26.37
N HIS A 885 -14.97 -12.73 25.08
CA HIS A 885 -14.09 -11.93 24.23
C HIS A 885 -14.71 -10.58 23.83
N LYS A 886 -13.89 -9.68 23.29
CA LYS A 886 -14.36 -8.40 22.77
C LYS A 886 -15.23 -8.61 21.54
N THR A 887 -16.39 -7.98 21.52
CA THR A 887 -17.35 -8.04 20.42
C THR A 887 -16.98 -7.09 19.28
N LEU A 888 -17.54 -7.31 18.08
CA LEU A 888 -17.42 -6.34 16.99
C LEU A 888 -18.03 -4.99 17.37
N ALA A 889 -19.14 -4.97 18.12
CA ALA A 889 -19.78 -3.75 18.63
C ALA A 889 -18.81 -2.89 19.46
N GLU A 890 -18.07 -3.51 20.39
CA GLU A 890 -17.05 -2.84 21.19
C GLU A 890 -15.90 -2.32 20.32
N CYS A 891 -15.52 -3.03 19.25
CA CYS A 891 -14.44 -2.61 18.35
C CYS A 891 -14.84 -1.41 17.46
N VAL A 892 -16.08 -1.36 16.96
CA VAL A 892 -16.54 -0.27 16.09
C VAL A 892 -17.26 0.87 16.83
N LEU A 893 -17.30 0.83 18.17
CA LEU A 893 -18.00 1.80 19.02
C LEU A 893 -17.66 3.27 18.68
N HIS A 894 -16.38 3.53 18.37
CA HIS A 894 -15.90 4.88 18.08
C HIS A 894 -15.87 5.23 16.60
N TYR A 895 -16.33 4.35 15.72
CA TYR A 895 -16.28 4.53 14.27
C TYR A 895 -16.98 5.83 13.82
N PHE A 896 -18.22 6.04 14.27
CA PHE A 896 -19.00 7.24 13.95
C PHE A 896 -18.71 8.41 14.89
N SER A 897 -18.08 8.21 16.05
CA SER A 897 -17.68 9.32 16.93
C SER A 897 -16.26 9.83 16.64
N HIS A 898 -15.60 9.31 15.60
CA HIS A 898 -14.27 9.71 15.21
C HIS A 898 -14.22 11.22 14.89
N PRO A 899 -13.26 11.97 15.47
CA PRO A 899 -13.17 13.42 15.27
C PRO A 899 -12.55 13.76 13.91
N GLU A 900 -12.99 14.85 13.29
CA GLU A 900 -12.25 15.50 12.19
C GLU A 900 -11.10 16.32 12.79
N ALA A 901 -10.02 15.64 13.18
CA ALA A 901 -8.94 16.22 13.98
C ALA A 901 -8.27 17.44 13.32
N LYS A 902 -8.38 17.60 12.00
CA LYS A 902 -7.76 18.68 11.22
C LYS A 902 -8.56 19.99 11.24
N ALA A 903 -9.81 19.95 11.70
CA ALA A 903 -10.69 21.10 11.80
C ALA A 903 -10.49 21.87 13.11
N ALA A 904 -10.88 23.15 13.12
CA ALA A 904 -10.84 24.00 14.32
C ALA A 904 -11.71 23.47 15.46
N ASN A 905 -12.84 22.84 15.12
CA ASN A 905 -13.71 22.13 16.07
C ASN A 905 -13.87 20.66 15.65
N PRO A 906 -12.97 19.75 16.07
CA PRO A 906 -12.95 18.37 15.58
C PRO A 906 -14.20 17.53 15.82
N LYS A 907 -15.01 17.89 16.83
CA LYS A 907 -16.26 17.20 17.17
C LYS A 907 -17.50 18.00 16.79
N GLY A 908 -17.33 19.11 16.08
CA GLY A 908 -18.43 19.96 15.62
C GLY A 908 -19.43 19.21 14.74
N ILE A 909 -20.65 19.73 14.68
CA ILE A 909 -21.72 19.27 13.78
C ILE A 909 -22.04 20.42 12.83
N GLY A 910 -22.32 20.11 11.58
CA GLY A 910 -22.49 21.06 10.50
C GLY A 910 -21.16 21.50 9.89
N ARG A 911 -21.12 22.74 9.40
CA ARG A 911 -19.97 23.30 8.70
C ARG A 911 -18.79 23.53 9.66
N LEU A 912 -17.68 22.86 9.41
CA LEU A 912 -16.45 22.94 10.20
C LEU A 912 -15.49 23.97 9.60
N GLU A 913 -14.80 24.74 10.44
CA GLU A 913 -13.75 25.66 10.01
C GLU A 913 -12.36 25.03 9.98
N ARG A 914 -11.50 25.57 9.12
CA ARG A 914 -10.08 25.17 9.06
C ARG A 914 -9.38 25.69 10.31
N GLN A 915 -8.49 24.87 10.87
CA GLN A 915 -7.74 25.24 12.06
C GLN A 915 -6.63 26.25 11.74
N HIS A 916 -6.41 27.18 12.67
CA HIS A 916 -5.29 28.11 12.73
C HIS A 916 -4.13 27.51 13.53
N LEU A 917 -2.92 27.54 12.95
CA LEU A 917 -1.72 26.92 13.50
C LEU A 917 -0.58 27.94 13.61
N GLY A 918 0.16 27.88 14.72
CA GLY A 918 1.42 28.57 14.93
C GLY A 918 2.55 27.56 14.93
N ILE A 919 3.46 27.63 13.95
CA ILE A 919 4.56 26.67 13.85
C ILE A 919 5.68 27.11 14.78
N ILE A 920 5.96 26.30 15.80
CA ILE A 920 7.00 26.63 16.79
C ILE A 920 8.36 26.01 16.44
N GLU A 921 8.35 24.90 15.70
CA GLU A 921 9.55 24.17 15.29
C GLU A 921 9.28 23.32 14.05
N HIS A 922 10.35 23.08 13.29
CA HIS A 922 10.43 22.06 12.26
C HIS A 922 11.14 20.83 12.81
N ILE A 923 10.57 19.65 12.58
CA ILE A 923 11.17 18.35 12.90
C ILE A 923 11.43 17.64 11.58
N TYR A 924 12.68 17.28 11.32
CA TYR A 924 13.07 16.59 10.09
C TYR A 924 12.95 15.08 10.25
N ILE A 925 12.20 14.46 9.36
CA ILE A 925 11.91 13.02 9.38
C ILE A 925 12.26 12.37 8.04
N GLY A 926 12.58 11.08 8.05
CA GLY A 926 12.65 10.26 6.83
C GLY A 926 11.26 10.12 6.19
N LYS A 927 11.15 9.53 5.00
CA LYS A 927 9.85 9.26 4.33
C LYS A 927 9.16 8.00 4.86
N GLU A 928 9.89 6.91 4.99
CA GLU A 928 9.33 5.64 5.39
C GLU A 928 9.19 5.62 6.91
N THR A 929 8.07 5.09 7.38
CA THR A 929 7.89 4.82 8.82
C THR A 929 8.30 3.38 9.08
N HIS A 930 8.85 3.07 10.26
CA HIS A 930 9.28 1.70 10.59
C HIS A 930 8.24 0.65 10.17
N ARG A 931 8.67 -0.38 9.41
CA ARG A 931 7.82 -1.46 8.84
C ARG A 931 6.93 -2.18 9.85
N ILE A 932 7.29 -2.12 11.13
CA ILE A 932 6.46 -2.57 12.25
C ILE A 932 5.05 -1.97 12.18
N LYS A 933 4.88 -0.75 11.62
CA LYS A 933 3.59 -0.09 11.42
C LYS A 933 2.68 -0.78 10.39
N ASP A 934 3.24 -1.23 9.27
CA ASP A 934 2.47 -1.87 8.20
C ASP A 934 2.05 -3.28 8.64
N ASP A 935 2.96 -4.02 9.29
CA ASP A 935 2.68 -5.34 9.86
C ASP A 935 1.59 -5.27 10.96
N ILE A 936 1.56 -4.20 11.78
CA ILE A 936 0.57 -4.03 12.87
C ILE A 936 -0.78 -3.54 12.32
N SER A 937 -0.77 -2.60 11.36
CA SER A 937 -2.01 -2.09 10.73
C SER A 937 -2.73 -3.16 9.90
N GLU A 938 -2.01 -4.13 9.33
CA GLU A 938 -2.58 -5.24 8.58
C GLU A 938 -3.04 -6.41 9.49
N ALA A 939 -2.51 -6.54 10.71
CA ALA A 939 -2.69 -7.75 11.54
C ALA A 939 -3.49 -7.58 12.84
N SER A 940 -3.59 -6.38 13.45
CA SER A 940 -4.34 -6.24 14.71
C SER A 940 -4.56 -4.77 15.11
N GLU A 941 -5.80 -4.37 15.40
CA GLU A 941 -6.11 -3.11 16.11
C GLU A 941 -5.77 -3.17 17.61
N GLY A 942 -4.63 -3.76 17.97
CA GLY A 942 -4.06 -3.58 19.30
C GLY A 942 -3.53 -2.15 19.40
N ILE A 943 -3.92 -1.44 20.45
CA ILE A 943 -3.34 -0.16 20.85
C ILE A 943 -1.86 -0.42 21.16
N PHE A 944 -1.00 -0.24 20.16
CA PHE A 944 0.44 -0.33 20.32
C PHE A 944 1.05 1.05 20.17
N ASP A 945 2.02 1.37 21.04
CA ASP A 945 2.82 2.58 20.93
C ASP A 945 3.46 2.61 19.54
N TYR A 946 3.02 3.57 18.72
CA TYR A 946 3.58 3.81 17.40
C TYR A 946 5.03 4.26 17.60
N GLU A 947 6.01 3.48 17.17
CA GLU A 947 7.37 4.02 17.09
C GLU A 947 7.41 5.17 16.08
N ASP A 948 7.89 6.34 16.50
CA ASP A 948 7.96 7.55 15.68
C ASP A 948 8.75 7.32 14.39
N ALA A 949 8.47 8.11 13.34
CA ALA A 949 9.40 8.18 12.22
C ALA A 949 10.78 8.59 12.74
N ALA A 950 11.86 8.03 12.18
CA ALA A 950 13.20 8.42 12.59
C ALA A 950 13.36 9.95 12.46
N GLU A 951 13.66 10.60 13.58
CA GLU A 951 13.92 12.03 13.64
C GLU A 951 15.40 12.29 13.36
N TYR A 952 15.68 13.12 12.38
CA TYR A 952 17.03 13.41 11.91
C TYR A 952 17.56 14.77 12.37
N GLY A 953 16.68 15.65 12.85
CA GLY A 953 17.03 16.97 13.36
C GLY A 953 15.80 17.80 13.70
N ARG A 954 16.04 18.96 14.32
CA ARG A 954 15.01 19.95 14.70
C ARG A 954 15.54 21.37 14.65
N THR A 955 14.68 22.33 14.35
CA THR A 955 14.99 23.78 14.34
C THR A 955 13.76 24.59 14.76
N GLY A 956 13.94 25.73 15.43
CA GLY A 956 12.85 26.66 15.78
C GLY A 956 12.57 26.73 17.28
N LEU A 957 12.41 25.58 17.96
CA LEU A 957 12.06 25.57 19.39
C LEU A 957 13.15 26.22 20.25
N ALA A 958 14.42 25.95 19.95
CA ALA A 958 15.55 26.53 20.66
C ALA A 958 15.58 28.05 20.49
N GLU A 959 15.33 28.54 19.27
CA GLU A 959 15.25 29.96 18.93
C GLU A 959 14.07 30.62 19.65
N LEU A 960 12.89 29.99 19.65
CA LEU A 960 11.71 30.46 20.37
C LEU A 960 11.99 30.62 21.87
N LEU A 961 12.61 29.61 22.50
CA LEU A 961 12.96 29.70 23.92
C LEU A 961 13.98 30.81 24.19
N LYS A 962 14.85 31.16 23.22
CA LYS A 962 15.83 32.25 23.34
C LYS A 962 15.18 33.64 23.34
N GLN A 963 13.97 33.79 22.80
CA GLN A 963 13.27 35.09 22.71
C GLN A 963 12.85 35.69 24.06
N ARG A 964 12.69 34.87 25.11
CA ARG A 964 12.30 35.35 26.46
C ARG A 964 13.32 34.95 27.52
N PRO A 965 13.50 35.72 28.61
CA PRO A 965 14.40 35.35 29.70
C PRO A 965 14.05 34.00 30.34
N MET A 966 15.07 33.22 30.73
CA MET A 966 14.86 31.89 31.32
C MET A 966 14.00 31.89 32.59
N LYS A 967 14.08 32.97 33.39
CA LYS A 967 13.25 33.16 34.60
C LYS A 967 11.76 33.21 34.27
N GLU A 968 11.40 33.76 33.12
CA GLU A 968 10.01 33.85 32.67
C GLU A 968 9.49 32.47 32.24
N TRP A 969 10.26 31.73 31.45
CA TRP A 969 9.92 30.35 31.08
C TRP A 969 9.76 29.43 32.30
N LEU A 970 10.65 29.57 33.30
CA LEU A 970 10.54 28.85 34.57
C LEU A 970 9.19 29.13 35.25
N ARG A 971 8.77 30.40 35.30
CA ARG A 971 7.50 30.81 35.89
C ARG A 971 6.30 30.29 35.11
N LEU A 972 6.34 30.36 33.78
CA LEU A 972 5.21 30.01 32.91
C LEU A 972 5.01 28.49 32.78
N THR A 973 6.09 27.71 32.82
CA THR A 973 6.04 26.27 32.49
C THR A 973 6.25 25.34 33.69
N GLY A 974 6.92 25.82 34.75
CA GLY A 974 7.38 24.97 35.86
C GLY A 974 8.44 23.92 35.48
N ILE A 975 9.04 24.02 34.29
CA ILE A 975 10.08 23.09 33.82
C ILE A 975 11.41 23.40 34.52
N PRO A 976 12.18 22.41 35.00
CA PRO A 976 13.49 22.65 35.61
C PRO A 976 14.44 23.48 34.74
N ARG A 977 15.22 24.35 35.37
CA ARG A 977 16.12 25.29 34.68
C ARG A 977 17.10 24.58 33.76
N GLN A 978 17.70 23.49 34.22
CA GLN A 978 18.65 22.70 33.43
C GLN A 978 17.99 22.16 32.16
N THR A 979 16.78 21.63 32.28
CA THR A 979 16.05 21.08 31.13
C THR A 979 15.70 22.16 30.10
N LEU A 980 15.26 23.35 30.53
CA LEU A 980 15.05 24.49 29.62
C LEU A 980 16.36 24.97 28.97
N TYR A 981 17.47 24.92 29.70
CA TYR A 981 18.80 25.23 29.18
C TYR A 981 19.24 24.22 28.11
N ASP A 982 19.05 22.93 28.36
CA ASP A 982 19.39 21.87 27.41
C ASP A 982 18.56 22.00 26.12
N ILE A 983 17.25 22.28 26.23
CA ILE A 983 16.37 22.48 25.06
C ILE A 983 16.77 23.74 24.29
N ARG A 984 17.15 24.83 24.98
CA ARG A 984 17.70 26.04 24.34
C ARG A 984 19.01 25.79 23.58
N ASN A 985 19.72 24.71 23.93
CA ASN A 985 20.92 24.25 23.25
C ASN A 985 20.66 23.09 22.27
N GLY A 986 19.39 22.80 21.96
CA GLY A 986 18.99 21.84 20.92
C GLY A 986 18.61 20.44 21.41
N ALA A 987 18.53 20.20 22.72
CA ALA A 987 18.07 18.91 23.24
C ALA A 987 16.59 18.63 22.93
N LYS A 988 16.25 17.37 22.67
CA LYS A 988 14.87 16.91 22.44
C LYS A 988 14.07 16.96 23.77
N PRO A 989 12.98 17.75 23.86
CA PRO A 989 12.10 17.71 25.02
C PRO A 989 11.28 16.42 25.06
N SER A 990 10.94 15.94 26.25
CA SER A 990 9.93 14.89 26.41
C SER A 990 8.54 15.40 25.98
N PRO A 991 7.59 14.51 25.62
CA PRO A 991 6.23 14.91 25.26
C PRO A 991 5.53 15.76 26.33
N GLU A 992 5.74 15.44 27.60
CA GLU A 992 5.17 16.21 28.72
C GLU A 992 5.74 17.63 28.82
N ILE A 993 7.07 17.75 28.68
CA ILE A 993 7.77 19.04 28.70
C ILE A 993 7.33 19.89 27.52
N LYS A 994 7.23 19.29 26.34
CA LYS A 994 6.74 19.96 25.13
C LYS A 994 5.32 20.49 25.33
N ARG A 995 4.43 19.68 25.91
CA ARG A 995 3.06 20.12 26.25
C ARG A 995 3.05 21.30 27.23
N LYS A 996 3.94 21.32 28.23
CA LYS A 996 4.08 22.46 29.16
C LYS A 996 4.52 23.74 28.44
N ILE A 997 5.47 23.64 27.50
CA ILE A 997 5.90 24.79 26.68
C ILE A 997 4.75 25.28 25.79
N LEU A 998 4.05 24.36 25.12
CA LEU A 998 2.91 24.68 24.26
C LEU A 998 1.78 25.39 25.02
N ASN A 999 1.42 24.88 26.20
CA ASN A 999 0.40 25.50 27.04
C ASN A 999 0.80 26.90 27.52
N ALA A 1000 2.09 27.13 27.79
CA ALA A 1000 2.61 28.45 28.16
C ALA A 1000 2.64 29.47 27.01
N LEU A 1001 2.49 29.04 25.76
CA LEU A 1001 2.36 29.93 24.59
C LEU A 1001 0.91 30.34 24.33
N LEU A 1002 -0.05 29.58 24.85
CA LEU A 1002 -1.49 29.86 24.75
C LEU A 1002 -1.99 30.82 25.85
N ASN A 1003 -1.20 31.00 26.91
CA ASN A 1003 -1.45 31.90 28.05
C ASN A 1003 -0.51 33.11 27.98
#